data_AF-A0A1F3V838-F1
#
_entry.id   AF-A0A1F3V838-F1
#
_cell.length_a   1.000
_cell.length_b   1.000
_cell.length_c   1.000
_cell.angle_alpha   90.00
_cell.angle_beta   90.00
_cell.angle_gamma   90.00
#
_symmetry.space_group_name_H-M   'P 1'
#
loop_
_entity.id
_entity.type
_entity.pdbx_description
1 polymer ?
#
loop_
_entity_poly.entity_id
_entity_poly.type
_entity_poly.pdbx_seq_one_letter_code
_entity_poly.pdbx_strand_id
1 'polypeptide(L)'
;MSSRLSDGSILAILVVIILFLSNCSSAEEISFTNFKLQNASTNTKSKEQMPPASLEQHKSVFENIFEYLYPRYEEIGSQQAASVLKKNYEFNLGKYNGSGFSWQRPMGSINIGIDRSLAPDLFDDNRWLVTDRFILNVDAFSYLSNLKEEGVIDISRSTLLAFAGITFKREYRYIHVASSYEDGLTQDFNKLFMSFTKFSTEEILYLDEYDYIVKEDFICTRAGSGAMAPLGSGIDVVAGILVHKKKLSSVSIQALGPEDNPAEGEILRLSVEKVAEKIVNADISFEVDFYNLLRLTILSYEYSYSYLHGTQTFLSFTSEDLENLESNEKLSNTITDLLSLNSVSSSAIADYLVSQEERESENQQSKFRLFFWGAQGQKSSEQIVISKNGIAKTFFKLYYESVKYVDGTLETILNGFSKNFLGGELFLRHKISRIRNIQMEYADIRQIRDGGPVVDSEDKLSLTISNEFQTYKTTGIIYERYKDYAVAFAKKFTTISPEVISSIDQEKLVGPLRLATVARINRDGMIHFNKLSSDNAEEIISVACHLDHDYRWYQFISKARAHKCFDNVRDDYRKYVSYIKKYHEIALFPLKNFLISFNKTSDSKELLKKLFGANNVFFNGSVNGVQANNHGSFVNYFSEGTFDGLGIVDNYRRETSERTPASIAIIE
;
A
#
# COMPACT_ATOMS: atom_id res chain seq x y z
N MET A 1 -1.29 1.27 -33.51
CA MET A 1 -2.12 2.37 -34.04
C MET A 1 -1.96 3.54 -33.11
N SER A 2 -1.36 4.62 -33.59
CA SER A 2 -1.26 5.91 -32.88
C SER A 2 -2.26 6.82 -33.58
N SER A 3 -3.48 6.86 -33.05
CA SER A 3 -4.48 7.85 -33.46
C SER A 3 -4.31 9.06 -32.54
N ARG A 4 -3.94 10.19 -33.12
CA ARG A 4 -4.04 11.51 -32.50
C ARG A 4 -5.53 11.77 -32.22
N LEU A 5 -5.98 11.44 -31.01
CA LEU A 5 -7.14 12.09 -30.41
C LEU A 5 -6.72 13.54 -30.15
N SER A 6 -7.49 14.49 -30.67
CA SER A 6 -7.14 15.92 -30.67
C SER A 6 -6.89 16.44 -29.26
N ASP A 7 -5.72 17.02 -29.04
CA ASP A 7 -5.28 17.64 -27.77
C ASP A 7 -6.33 18.61 -27.18
N GLY A 8 -7.20 19.20 -28.00
CA GLY A 8 -8.24 20.15 -27.57
C GLY A 8 -9.34 19.55 -26.68
N SER A 9 -9.71 18.27 -26.84
CA SER A 9 -10.78 17.66 -26.02
C SER A 9 -10.27 17.26 -24.64
N ILE A 10 -9.01 16.81 -24.56
CA ILE A 10 -8.33 16.52 -23.30
C ILE A 10 -8.08 17.82 -22.54
N LEU A 11 -7.69 18.89 -23.24
CA LEU A 11 -7.50 20.22 -22.66
C LEU A 11 -8.80 20.79 -22.09
N ALA A 12 -9.94 20.63 -22.78
CA ALA A 12 -11.24 21.11 -22.29
C ALA A 12 -11.68 20.38 -21.02
N ILE A 13 -11.49 19.06 -20.95
CA ILE A 13 -11.78 18.28 -19.73
C ILE A 13 -10.84 18.67 -18.59
N LEU A 14 -9.54 18.86 -18.87
CA LEU A 14 -8.56 19.36 -17.90
C LEU A 14 -8.92 20.76 -17.37
N VAL A 15 -9.37 21.66 -18.23
CA VAL A 15 -9.80 23.02 -17.83
C VAL A 15 -11.05 22.98 -16.94
N VAL A 16 -12.02 22.11 -17.25
CA VAL A 16 -13.21 21.92 -16.39
C VAL A 16 -12.82 21.33 -15.03
N ILE A 17 -11.91 20.36 -14.99
CA ILE A 17 -11.38 19.79 -13.74
C ILE A 17 -10.62 20.85 -12.93
N ILE A 18 -9.75 21.65 -13.57
CA ILE A 18 -8.99 22.73 -12.90
C ILE A 18 -9.93 23.81 -12.34
N LEU A 19 -10.99 24.18 -13.06
CA LEU A 19 -12.01 25.14 -12.60
C LEU A 19 -12.87 24.58 -11.44
N PHE A 20 -13.11 23.27 -11.41
CA PHE A 20 -13.81 22.61 -10.31
C PHE A 20 -12.93 22.51 -9.05
N LEU A 21 -11.63 22.25 -9.21
CA LEU A 21 -10.67 22.13 -8.11
C LEU A 21 -10.36 23.48 -7.44
N SER A 22 -10.32 24.56 -8.21
CA SER A 22 -10.03 25.92 -7.68
C SER A 22 -11.17 26.48 -6.82
N ASN A 23 -12.41 26.04 -7.03
CA ASN A 23 -13.58 26.45 -6.24
C ASN A 23 -13.84 25.60 -4.98
N CYS A 24 -13.06 24.54 -4.72
CA CYS A 24 -13.26 23.66 -3.56
C CYS A 24 -12.45 24.11 -2.30
N SER A 25 -11.95 25.35 -2.32
CA SER A 25 -10.99 25.89 -1.34
C SER A 25 -11.63 26.62 -0.15
N SER A 26 -12.95 26.82 -0.14
CA SER A 26 -13.66 27.42 0.99
C SER A 26 -14.13 26.32 1.95
N ALA A 27 -13.33 26.06 2.98
CA ALA A 27 -13.79 25.35 4.17
C ALA A 27 -14.71 26.28 4.97
N GLU A 28 -16.00 26.27 4.66
CA GLU A 28 -17.00 26.76 5.61
C GLU A 28 -17.05 25.79 6.80
N GLU A 29 -16.95 26.32 8.02
CA GLU A 29 -17.24 25.58 9.24
C GLU A 29 -18.68 25.04 9.15
N ILE A 30 -18.81 23.74 8.92
CA ILE A 30 -20.10 23.06 8.96
C ILE A 30 -20.56 23.06 10.42
N SER A 31 -21.40 24.03 10.81
CA SER A 31 -22.10 23.99 12.09
C SER A 31 -23.19 22.90 12.04
N PHE A 32 -23.02 21.83 12.82
CA PHE A 32 -23.91 20.67 12.80
C PHE A 32 -25.22 20.98 13.55
N THR A 33 -26.25 21.43 12.82
CA THR A 33 -27.63 21.66 13.32
C THR A 33 -28.65 20.72 12.66
N ASN A 34 -28.24 19.50 12.33
CA ASN A 34 -28.91 18.66 11.30
C ASN A 34 -29.91 17.60 11.81
N PHE A 35 -30.06 17.41 13.12
CA PHE A 35 -31.03 16.47 13.68
C PHE A 35 -31.62 17.01 14.98
N LYS A 36 -32.86 16.59 15.27
CA LYS A 36 -33.51 16.86 16.56
C LYS A 36 -33.55 15.56 17.34
N LEU A 37 -32.99 15.56 18.54
CA LEU A 37 -33.23 14.48 19.50
C LEU A 37 -34.74 14.46 19.80
N GLN A 38 -35.37 13.31 19.62
CA GLN A 38 -36.72 13.15 20.14
C GLN A 38 -36.59 12.96 21.65
N ASN A 39 -37.23 13.82 22.44
CA ASN A 39 -37.35 13.58 23.88
C ASN A 39 -38.00 12.21 24.06
N ALA A 40 -37.26 11.24 24.60
CA ALA A 40 -37.68 9.85 24.80
C ALA A 40 -38.80 9.67 25.85
N SER A 41 -39.71 10.64 26.01
CA SER A 41 -40.64 10.71 27.12
C SER A 41 -42.13 10.76 26.75
N THR A 42 -42.54 10.85 25.47
CA THR A 42 -43.97 11.13 25.20
C THR A 42 -44.78 10.12 24.40
N ASN A 43 -44.24 8.99 23.92
CA ASN A 43 -45.09 8.01 23.22
C ASN A 43 -44.70 6.54 23.42
N THR A 44 -45.10 5.97 24.57
CA THR A 44 -45.31 4.52 24.69
C THR A 44 -46.45 4.24 25.66
N LYS A 45 -47.68 4.33 25.16
CA LYS A 45 -48.78 3.53 25.72
C LYS A 45 -48.80 2.19 24.99
N SER A 46 -48.78 1.12 25.79
CA SER A 46 -49.02 -0.30 25.46
C SER A 46 -47.94 -1.08 24.70
N LYS A 47 -47.02 -1.71 25.43
CA LYS A 47 -46.95 -3.18 25.64
C LYS A 47 -45.84 -3.52 26.65
N GLU A 48 -46.02 -4.66 27.30
CA GLU A 48 -45.39 -5.10 28.55
C GLU A 48 -43.86 -5.18 28.55
N GLN A 49 -43.27 -4.76 29.69
CA GLN A 49 -41.97 -5.13 30.27
C GLN A 49 -40.74 -5.19 29.35
N MET A 50 -40.20 -4.01 29.03
CA MET A 50 -38.77 -3.73 29.23
C MET A 50 -38.66 -2.49 30.12
N PRO A 51 -37.65 -2.37 31.00
CA PRO A 51 -37.44 -1.17 31.79
C PRO A 51 -37.23 0.03 30.86
N PRO A 52 -37.72 1.22 31.23
CA PRO A 52 -37.55 2.42 30.41
C PRO A 52 -36.04 2.70 30.27
N ALA A 53 -35.55 2.71 29.04
CA ALA A 53 -34.21 3.17 28.72
C ALA A 53 -34.13 4.67 29.06
N SER A 54 -33.65 4.99 30.26
CA SER A 54 -33.24 6.33 30.60
C SER A 54 -31.97 6.67 29.81
N LEU A 55 -31.93 7.85 29.21
CA LEU A 55 -30.76 8.42 28.52
C LEU A 55 -29.50 8.58 29.41
N GLU A 56 -29.55 8.16 30.68
CA GLU A 56 -28.42 8.12 31.62
C GLU A 56 -27.63 6.80 31.58
N GLN A 57 -28.03 5.81 30.77
CA GLN A 57 -27.36 4.50 30.63
C GLN A 57 -26.77 4.24 29.24
N HIS A 58 -26.32 5.27 28.52
CA HIS A 58 -25.56 5.05 27.29
C HIS A 58 -24.12 4.61 27.65
N LYS A 59 -23.95 3.31 27.95
CA LYS A 59 -22.65 2.65 27.99
C LYS A 59 -21.89 3.00 26.71
N SER A 60 -20.61 3.33 26.84
CA SER A 60 -19.80 3.64 25.67
C SER A 60 -19.78 2.44 24.70
N VAL A 61 -19.56 2.70 23.41
CA VAL A 61 -19.40 1.63 22.40
C VAL A 61 -18.39 0.58 22.86
N PHE A 62 -17.28 1.02 23.46
CA PHE A 62 -16.22 0.12 23.95
C PHE A 62 -16.67 -0.72 25.14
N GLU A 63 -17.50 -0.19 26.05
CA GLU A 63 -18.08 -1.00 27.14
C GLU A 63 -18.95 -2.13 26.59
N ASN A 64 -19.79 -1.86 25.59
CA ASN A 64 -20.63 -2.90 24.97
C ASN A 64 -19.80 -3.97 24.26
N ILE A 65 -18.71 -3.56 23.60
CA ILE A 65 -17.75 -4.46 22.96
C ILE A 65 -17.06 -5.32 24.02
N PHE A 66 -16.56 -4.70 25.08
CA PHE A 66 -15.87 -5.35 26.17
C PHE A 66 -16.78 -6.39 26.84
N GLU A 67 -18.00 -6.02 27.22
CA GLU A 67 -18.98 -6.94 27.83
C GLU A 67 -19.33 -8.13 26.93
N TYR A 68 -19.33 -7.94 25.61
CA TYR A 68 -19.61 -9.00 24.67
C TYR A 68 -18.42 -9.97 24.46
N LEU A 69 -17.21 -9.44 24.30
CA LEU A 69 -16.01 -10.21 23.93
C LEU A 69 -15.26 -10.78 25.14
N TYR A 70 -15.21 -10.05 26.26
CA TYR A 70 -14.42 -10.44 27.43
C TYR A 70 -14.75 -11.84 27.98
N PRO A 71 -16.02 -12.28 28.06
CA PRO A 71 -16.31 -13.65 28.52
C PRO A 71 -16.08 -14.75 27.46
N ARG A 72 -15.70 -14.42 26.21
CA ARG A 72 -15.70 -15.37 25.08
C ARG A 72 -14.42 -15.42 24.26
N TYR A 73 -13.49 -14.46 24.43
CA TYR A 73 -12.37 -14.30 23.51
C TYR A 73 -11.48 -15.55 23.40
N GLU A 74 -11.25 -16.26 24.51
CA GLU A 74 -10.44 -17.50 24.51
C GLU A 74 -11.08 -18.62 23.70
N GLU A 75 -12.39 -18.82 23.85
CA GLU A 75 -13.13 -19.84 23.10
C GLU A 75 -13.06 -19.55 21.59
N ILE A 76 -13.33 -18.31 21.20
CA ILE A 76 -13.31 -17.90 19.79
C ILE A 76 -11.90 -18.07 19.21
N GLY A 77 -10.87 -17.55 19.89
CA GLY A 77 -9.47 -17.64 19.45
C GLY A 77 -9.01 -19.09 19.28
N SER A 78 -9.29 -19.94 20.27
CA SER A 78 -8.90 -21.36 20.26
C SER A 78 -9.54 -22.12 19.10
N GLN A 79 -10.82 -21.86 18.82
CA GLN A 79 -11.54 -22.48 17.69
C GLN A 79 -10.93 -22.09 16.34
N GLN A 80 -10.56 -20.81 16.15
CA GLN A 80 -9.95 -20.35 14.90
C GLN A 80 -8.54 -20.92 14.72
N ALA A 81 -7.70 -20.88 15.76
CA ALA A 81 -6.33 -21.42 15.72
C ALA A 81 -6.31 -22.93 15.40
N ALA A 82 -7.20 -23.72 16.02
CA ALA A 82 -7.31 -25.16 15.77
C ALA A 82 -7.63 -25.48 14.31
N SER A 83 -8.43 -24.64 13.64
CA SER A 83 -8.76 -24.78 12.22
C SER A 83 -7.53 -24.61 11.32
N VAL A 84 -6.61 -23.70 11.67
CA VAL A 84 -5.35 -23.47 10.95
C VAL A 84 -4.39 -24.64 11.16
N LEU A 85 -4.17 -25.06 12.40
CA LEU A 85 -3.26 -26.15 12.74
C LEU A 85 -3.65 -27.46 12.06
N LYS A 86 -4.95 -27.78 12.01
CA LYS A 86 -5.45 -28.96 11.31
C LYS A 86 -5.06 -28.98 9.82
N LYS A 87 -5.15 -27.84 9.13
CA LYS A 87 -4.78 -27.74 7.70
C LYS A 87 -3.28 -27.93 7.47
N ASN A 88 -2.43 -27.44 8.38
CA ASN A 88 -0.99 -27.59 8.26
C ASN A 88 -0.53 -29.05 8.38
N TYR A 89 -1.18 -29.85 9.23
CA TYR A 89 -0.85 -31.27 9.40
C TYR A 89 -1.11 -32.10 8.13
N GLU A 90 -2.12 -31.73 7.35
CA GLU A 90 -2.59 -32.49 6.18
C GLU A 90 -1.69 -32.30 4.93
N PHE A 91 -0.67 -31.43 4.96
CA PHE A 91 0.21 -31.18 3.80
C PHE A 91 1.63 -30.73 4.17
N ASN A 92 2.66 -31.46 3.71
CA ASN A 92 4.07 -31.26 4.12
C ASN A 92 5.00 -30.94 2.93
N LEU A 93 4.86 -29.76 2.30
CA LEU A 93 5.90 -29.17 1.42
C LEU A 93 6.69 -28.05 2.12
N GLY A 94 6.58 -27.98 3.45
CA GLY A 94 7.16 -26.97 4.31
C GLY A 94 6.57 -27.11 5.72
N LYS A 95 7.28 -26.64 6.74
CA LYS A 95 6.87 -26.80 8.15
C LYS A 95 5.67 -25.92 8.55
N TYR A 96 5.35 -24.84 7.81
CA TYR A 96 4.36 -23.84 8.20
C TYR A 96 3.57 -23.34 6.96
N ASN A 97 2.30 -23.73 6.81
CA ASN A 97 1.53 -23.53 5.57
C ASN A 97 0.37 -22.52 5.68
N GLY A 98 0.19 -21.86 6.83
CA GLY A 98 -0.83 -20.82 7.05
C GLY A 98 -0.26 -19.62 7.80
N SER A 99 -0.64 -18.41 7.42
CA SER A 99 -0.12 -17.18 8.04
C SER A 99 -0.96 -16.67 9.20
N GLY A 100 -2.06 -17.31 9.60
CA GLY A 100 -2.93 -16.80 10.67
C GLY A 100 -4.43 -17.08 10.48
N PHE A 101 -5.29 -16.29 11.13
CA PHE A 101 -6.75 -16.38 11.04
C PHE A 101 -7.44 -15.01 11.21
N SER A 102 -8.69 -14.91 10.75
CA SER A 102 -9.53 -13.72 10.94
C SER A 102 -10.93 -14.07 11.42
N TRP A 103 -11.55 -13.14 12.16
CA TRP A 103 -12.90 -13.23 12.70
C TRP A 103 -13.60 -11.87 12.57
N GLN A 104 -14.90 -11.87 12.31
CA GLN A 104 -15.68 -10.63 12.22
C GLN A 104 -17.09 -10.81 12.79
N ARG A 105 -17.62 -9.73 13.36
CA ARG A 105 -19.00 -9.70 13.87
C ARG A 105 -19.62 -8.32 13.76
N PRO A 106 -20.81 -8.20 13.14
CA PRO A 106 -21.60 -6.98 13.22
C PRO A 106 -22.25 -6.85 14.62
N MET A 107 -22.19 -5.65 15.19
CA MET A 107 -22.84 -5.24 16.45
C MET A 107 -23.67 -3.97 16.18
N GLY A 108 -24.90 -4.16 15.70
CA GLY A 108 -25.76 -3.05 15.26
C GLY A 108 -25.16 -2.34 14.05
N SER A 109 -24.91 -1.04 14.18
CA SER A 109 -24.29 -0.18 13.17
C SER A 109 -22.76 -0.19 13.18
N ILE A 110 -22.15 -1.00 14.05
CA ILE A 110 -20.71 -1.10 14.23
C ILE A 110 -20.26 -2.47 13.75
N ASN A 111 -19.23 -2.53 12.91
CA ASN A 111 -18.61 -3.79 12.53
C ASN A 111 -17.28 -3.97 13.27
N ILE A 112 -17.08 -5.16 13.84
CA ILE A 112 -15.84 -5.54 14.52
C ILE A 112 -15.13 -6.58 13.68
N GLY A 113 -13.85 -6.34 13.39
CA GLY A 113 -12.95 -7.26 12.74
C GLY A 113 -11.77 -7.58 13.64
N ILE A 114 -11.32 -8.82 13.60
CA ILE A 114 -10.18 -9.33 14.38
C ILE A 114 -9.33 -10.16 13.43
N ASP A 115 -8.02 -9.95 13.45
CA ASP A 115 -7.08 -10.64 12.58
C ASP A 115 -5.78 -10.93 13.33
N ARG A 116 -5.30 -12.16 13.22
CA ARG A 116 -4.00 -12.59 13.72
C ARG A 116 -3.19 -13.09 12.55
N SER A 117 -1.98 -12.58 12.39
CA SER A 117 -1.02 -13.06 11.40
C SER A 117 0.36 -13.35 12.01
N LEU A 118 1.09 -14.28 11.38
CA LEU A 118 2.38 -14.78 11.82
C LEU A 118 3.40 -14.69 10.69
N ALA A 119 4.60 -14.24 11.03
CA ALA A 119 5.77 -14.29 10.17
C ALA A 119 7.00 -14.75 10.96
N PRO A 120 7.94 -15.50 10.36
CA PRO A 120 9.23 -15.72 10.98
C PRO A 120 9.98 -14.39 11.10
N ASP A 121 10.74 -14.22 12.17
CA ASP A 121 11.62 -13.07 12.29
C ASP A 121 12.79 -13.19 11.29
N LEU A 122 13.11 -12.10 10.59
CA LEU A 122 14.23 -12.05 9.65
C LEU A 122 15.59 -11.98 10.35
N PHE A 123 15.60 -11.68 11.65
CA PHE A 123 16.81 -11.48 12.44
C PHE A 123 17.04 -12.56 13.51
N ASP A 124 16.06 -13.46 13.73
CA ASP A 124 16.17 -14.59 14.66
C ASP A 124 15.46 -15.84 14.10
N ASP A 125 16.20 -16.93 13.95
CA ASP A 125 15.72 -18.21 13.38
C ASP A 125 14.68 -18.95 14.27
N ASN A 126 14.54 -18.57 15.55
CA ASN A 126 13.66 -19.23 16.52
C ASN A 126 12.48 -18.35 16.95
N ARG A 127 12.35 -17.14 16.41
CA ARG A 127 11.31 -16.18 16.80
C ARG A 127 10.24 -16.05 15.73
N TRP A 128 8.99 -15.95 16.20
CA TRP A 128 7.84 -15.65 15.37
C TRP A 128 7.26 -14.30 15.77
N LEU A 129 6.96 -13.48 14.78
CA LEU A 129 6.28 -12.21 14.95
C LEU A 129 4.79 -12.44 14.82
N VAL A 130 4.04 -12.16 15.88
CA VAL A 130 2.58 -12.26 15.92
C VAL A 130 2.01 -10.87 15.79
N THR A 131 1.25 -10.62 14.72
CA THR A 131 0.55 -9.35 14.49
C THR A 131 -0.94 -9.56 14.73
N ASP A 132 -1.42 -9.00 15.83
CA ASP A 132 -2.81 -8.99 16.26
C ASP A 132 -3.46 -7.66 15.90
N ARG A 133 -4.66 -7.69 15.31
CA ARG A 133 -5.41 -6.50 14.87
C ARG A 133 -6.84 -6.57 15.37
N PHE A 134 -7.29 -5.49 16.01
CA PHE A 134 -8.69 -5.24 16.35
C PHE A 134 -9.17 -4.03 15.55
N ILE A 135 -10.26 -4.19 14.81
CA ILE A 135 -10.78 -3.20 13.88
C ILE A 135 -12.22 -2.88 14.25
N LEU A 136 -12.51 -1.59 14.44
CA LEU A 136 -13.85 -1.05 14.60
C LEU A 136 -14.18 -0.20 13.38
N ASN A 137 -15.34 -0.43 12.76
CA ASN A 137 -15.79 0.37 11.62
C ASN A 137 -17.24 0.85 11.83
N VAL A 138 -17.48 2.13 11.55
CA VAL A 138 -18.79 2.79 11.63
C VAL A 138 -19.08 3.49 10.31
N ASP A 139 -20.21 3.15 9.70
CA ASP A 139 -20.76 3.87 8.54
C ASP A 139 -21.82 4.86 9.04
N ALA A 140 -21.61 6.15 8.77
CA ALA A 140 -22.45 7.22 9.35
C ALA A 140 -23.91 7.13 8.86
N PHE A 141 -24.12 6.77 7.59
CA PHE A 141 -25.47 6.60 7.04
C PHE A 141 -26.20 5.46 7.75
N SER A 142 -25.58 4.29 7.88
CA SER A 142 -26.16 3.12 8.55
C SER A 142 -26.42 3.40 10.03
N TYR A 143 -25.49 4.06 10.71
CA TYR A 143 -25.64 4.47 12.11
C TYR A 143 -26.85 5.40 12.32
N LEU A 144 -26.95 6.46 11.52
CA LEU A 144 -28.05 7.42 11.63
C LEU A 144 -29.40 6.84 11.17
N SER A 145 -29.40 5.93 10.19
CA SER A 145 -30.61 5.22 9.77
C SER A 145 -31.17 4.37 10.90
N ASN A 146 -30.31 3.62 11.59
CA ASN A 146 -30.72 2.80 12.73
C ASN A 146 -31.28 3.67 13.87
N LEU A 147 -30.60 4.76 14.24
CA LEU A 147 -31.12 5.69 15.27
C LEU A 147 -32.46 6.32 14.88
N LYS A 148 -32.70 6.58 13.60
CA LYS A 148 -33.99 7.07 13.10
C LYS A 148 -35.07 5.99 13.20
N GLU A 149 -34.76 4.76 12.80
CA GLU A 149 -35.68 3.62 12.85
C GLU A 149 -36.05 3.26 14.30
N GLU A 150 -35.12 3.44 15.24
CA GLU A 150 -35.33 3.31 16.68
C GLU A 150 -36.08 4.49 17.30
N GLY A 151 -36.34 5.56 16.54
CA GLY A 151 -37.04 6.76 17.02
C GLY A 151 -36.20 7.65 17.94
N VAL A 152 -34.89 7.45 18.02
CA VAL A 152 -33.97 8.25 18.85
C VAL A 152 -33.79 9.65 18.25
N ILE A 153 -33.73 9.74 16.92
CA ILE A 153 -33.53 11.00 16.20
C ILE A 153 -34.59 11.19 15.12
N ASP A 154 -34.94 12.44 14.84
CA ASP A 154 -35.64 12.82 13.61
C ASP A 154 -34.65 13.43 12.61
N ILE A 155 -34.58 12.83 11.43
CA ILE A 155 -33.71 13.25 10.33
C ILE A 155 -34.40 13.02 8.98
N SER A 156 -34.37 14.04 8.11
CA SER A 156 -34.93 13.95 6.76
C SER A 156 -34.13 12.97 5.89
N ARG A 157 -34.75 12.40 4.85
CA ARG A 157 -34.07 11.49 3.92
C ARG A 157 -32.92 12.18 3.18
N SER A 158 -33.09 13.44 2.77
CA SER A 158 -32.05 14.21 2.08
C SER A 158 -30.87 14.50 2.99
N THR A 159 -31.12 14.83 4.27
CA THR A 159 -30.05 15.03 5.27
C THR A 159 -29.33 13.73 5.56
N LEU A 160 -30.05 12.61 5.70
CA LEU A 160 -29.46 11.29 5.90
C LEU A 160 -28.54 10.89 4.73
N LEU A 161 -28.96 11.13 3.49
CA LEU A 161 -28.13 10.87 2.30
C LEU A 161 -26.84 11.70 2.25
N ALA A 162 -26.78 12.86 2.90
CA ALA A 162 -25.54 13.65 2.98
C ALA A 162 -24.44 12.96 3.81
N PHE A 163 -24.80 11.98 4.64
CA PHE A 163 -23.86 11.14 5.40
C PHE A 163 -23.46 9.86 4.64
N ALA A 164 -24.03 9.60 3.46
CA ALA A 164 -23.63 8.47 2.64
C ALA A 164 -22.16 8.61 2.21
N GLY A 165 -21.35 7.58 2.48
CA GLY A 165 -19.93 7.60 2.16
C GLY A 165 -19.05 8.33 3.19
N ILE A 166 -19.59 8.70 4.37
CA ILE A 166 -18.78 9.07 5.54
C ILE A 166 -18.57 7.83 6.40
N THR A 167 -17.31 7.43 6.55
CA THR A 167 -16.93 6.25 7.34
C THR A 167 -15.85 6.59 8.35
N PHE A 168 -15.99 6.08 9.57
CA PHE A 168 -14.97 6.10 10.60
C PHE A 168 -14.46 4.67 10.83
N LYS A 169 -13.15 4.47 10.78
CA LYS A 169 -12.49 3.21 11.16
C LYS A 169 -11.48 3.52 12.26
N ARG A 170 -11.46 2.69 13.30
CA ARG A 170 -10.38 2.65 14.29
C ARG A 170 -9.73 1.27 14.25
N GLU A 171 -8.40 1.23 14.20
CA GLU A 171 -7.63 0.00 14.27
C GLU A 171 -6.65 0.05 15.44
N TYR A 172 -6.58 -1.05 16.18
CA TYR A 172 -5.60 -1.29 17.22
C TYR A 172 -4.78 -2.51 16.82
N ARG A 173 -3.50 -2.29 16.56
CA ARG A 173 -2.53 -3.32 16.19
C ARG A 173 -1.60 -3.58 17.36
N TYR A 174 -1.33 -4.85 17.64
CA TYR A 174 -0.41 -5.31 18.67
C TYR A 174 0.55 -6.31 18.02
N ILE A 175 1.84 -6.03 18.01
CA ILE A 175 2.87 -6.94 17.52
C ILE A 175 3.69 -7.42 18.71
N HIS A 176 3.81 -8.74 18.85
CA HIS A 176 4.57 -9.40 19.91
C HIS A 176 5.32 -10.61 19.37
N VAL A 177 6.18 -11.19 20.21
CA VAL A 177 7.06 -12.29 19.84
C VAL A 177 6.58 -13.60 20.43
N ALA A 178 6.72 -14.70 19.67
CA ALA A 178 6.44 -16.06 20.12
C ALA A 178 7.62 -16.99 19.83
N SER A 179 7.82 -17.99 20.69
CA SER A 179 8.89 -19.00 20.58
C SER A 179 8.65 -20.03 19.48
N SER A 180 7.42 -20.16 19.01
CA SER A 180 7.06 -21.09 17.95
C SER A 180 5.83 -20.62 17.19
N TYR A 181 5.63 -21.21 16.01
CA TYR A 181 4.44 -20.97 15.20
C TYR A 181 3.14 -21.34 15.94
N GLU A 182 3.15 -22.44 16.69
CA GLU A 182 1.98 -22.91 17.43
C GLU A 182 1.67 -22.01 18.61
N ASP A 183 2.69 -21.58 19.35
CA ASP A 183 2.56 -20.59 20.41
C ASP A 183 2.00 -19.28 19.85
N GLY A 184 2.58 -18.79 18.75
CA GLY A 184 2.13 -17.54 18.13
C GLY A 184 0.67 -17.58 17.65
N LEU A 185 0.16 -18.75 17.26
CA LEU A 185 -1.25 -18.91 16.89
C LEU A 185 -2.17 -18.95 18.10
N THR A 186 -1.72 -19.49 19.24
CA THR A 186 -2.60 -19.89 20.35
C THR A 186 -2.46 -19.02 21.59
N GLN A 187 -1.39 -18.25 21.72
CA GLN A 187 -1.07 -17.46 22.90
C GLN A 187 -1.79 -16.10 22.94
N ASP A 188 -2.09 -15.62 24.15
CA ASP A 188 -2.47 -14.25 24.49
C ASP A 188 -3.58 -13.64 23.62
N PHE A 189 -4.71 -14.36 23.49
CA PHE A 189 -5.89 -13.81 22.81
C PHE A 189 -6.42 -12.52 23.43
N ASN A 190 -6.02 -12.15 24.65
CA ASN A 190 -6.31 -10.83 25.21
C ASN A 190 -5.66 -9.71 24.36
N LYS A 191 -4.39 -9.85 23.96
CA LYS A 191 -3.69 -8.90 23.06
C LYS A 191 -4.43 -8.77 21.71
N LEU A 192 -5.12 -9.83 21.26
CA LEU A 192 -5.92 -9.85 20.04
C LEU A 192 -7.32 -9.21 20.16
N PHE A 193 -8.11 -9.63 21.15
CA PHE A 193 -9.51 -9.23 21.26
C PHE A 193 -9.72 -7.95 22.09
N MET A 194 -8.73 -7.56 22.90
CA MET A 194 -8.78 -6.43 23.83
C MET A 194 -7.65 -5.42 23.63
N SER A 195 -7.01 -5.37 22.46
CA SER A 195 -5.91 -4.42 22.18
C SER A 195 -6.26 -2.96 22.45
N PHE A 196 -7.53 -2.58 22.37
CA PHE A 196 -7.99 -1.22 22.68
C PHE A 196 -7.78 -0.81 24.15
N THR A 197 -7.68 -1.76 25.08
CA THR A 197 -7.43 -1.45 26.50
C THR A 197 -5.97 -1.09 26.76
N LYS A 198 -5.06 -1.39 25.81
CA LYS A 198 -3.61 -1.21 25.94
C LYS A 198 -3.11 0.22 25.68
N PHE A 199 -4.02 1.13 25.34
CA PHE A 199 -3.71 2.54 25.06
C PHE A 199 -4.10 3.45 26.22
N SER A 200 -3.49 3.21 27.38
CA SER A 200 -3.57 4.05 28.57
C SER A 200 -2.16 4.32 29.11
N THR A 201 -2.00 5.39 29.90
CA THR A 201 -0.74 5.72 30.57
C THR A 201 -0.26 4.62 31.51
N GLU A 202 -1.17 3.87 32.12
CA GLU A 202 -0.84 2.76 33.01
C GLU A 202 -0.34 1.54 32.21
N GLU A 203 -1.04 1.17 31.12
CA GLU A 203 -0.74 -0.05 30.36
C GLU A 203 0.57 0.05 29.57
N ILE A 204 0.99 1.25 29.16
CA ILE A 204 2.27 1.43 28.45
C ILE A 204 3.49 1.09 29.32
N LEU A 205 3.35 1.13 30.64
CA LEU A 205 4.41 0.74 31.59
C LEU A 205 4.58 -0.77 31.69
N TYR A 206 3.61 -1.55 31.20
CA TYR A 206 3.57 -3.01 31.28
C TYR A 206 3.70 -3.69 29.91
N LEU A 207 4.24 -2.98 28.90
CA LEU A 207 4.56 -3.59 27.62
C LEU A 207 5.75 -4.54 27.79
N ASP A 208 5.65 -5.74 27.20
CA ASP A 208 6.75 -6.69 27.20
C ASP A 208 7.87 -6.18 26.29
N GLU A 209 9.08 -6.69 26.51
CA GLU A 209 10.21 -6.41 25.62
C GLU A 209 9.86 -6.76 24.16
N TYR A 210 10.18 -5.85 23.23
CA TYR A 210 9.85 -5.93 21.81
C TYR A 210 8.36 -5.79 21.45
N ASP A 211 7.46 -5.56 22.42
CA ASP A 211 6.06 -5.27 22.09
C ASP A 211 5.96 -3.95 21.32
N TYR A 212 5.14 -3.98 20.27
CA TYR A 212 4.86 -2.82 19.43
C TYR A 212 3.36 -2.66 19.21
N ILE A 213 2.80 -1.58 19.75
CA ILE A 213 1.36 -1.29 19.66
C ILE A 213 1.09 -0.06 18.82
N VAL A 214 0.02 -0.09 18.02
CA VAL A 214 -0.40 1.04 17.17
C VAL A 214 -1.91 1.25 17.28
N LYS A 215 -2.33 2.50 17.43
CA LYS A 215 -3.74 2.93 17.35
C LYS A 215 -3.89 3.90 16.20
N GLU A 216 -4.80 3.61 15.28
CA GLU A 216 -5.04 4.38 14.07
C GLU A 216 -6.51 4.77 13.94
N ASP A 217 -6.77 6.06 13.77
CA ASP A 217 -8.10 6.62 13.48
C ASP A 217 -8.16 7.09 12.03
N PHE A 218 -9.11 6.55 11.27
CA PHE A 218 -9.34 6.87 9.87
C PHE A 218 -10.73 7.47 9.70
N ILE A 219 -10.79 8.67 9.11
CA ILE A 219 -12.04 9.28 8.66
C ILE A 219 -11.98 9.41 7.15
N CYS A 220 -12.96 8.86 6.44
CA CYS A 220 -13.11 9.01 5.00
C CYS A 220 -14.45 9.67 4.69
N THR A 221 -14.42 10.69 3.84
CA THR A 221 -15.62 11.27 3.23
C THR A 221 -15.55 11.08 1.72
N ARG A 222 -16.68 10.70 1.12
CA ARG A 222 -16.80 10.46 -0.32
C ARG A 222 -17.96 11.29 -0.85
N ALA A 223 -17.70 12.04 -1.91
CA ALA A 223 -18.72 12.80 -2.62
C ALA A 223 -18.44 12.70 -4.11
N GLY A 224 -19.47 12.39 -4.91
CA GLY A 224 -19.31 12.24 -6.34
C GLY A 224 -20.62 12.43 -7.09
N SER A 225 -20.48 12.70 -8.38
CA SER A 225 -21.59 12.78 -9.32
C SER A 225 -21.24 12.01 -10.58
N GLY A 226 -22.25 11.45 -11.23
CA GLY A 226 -22.10 10.75 -12.50
C GLY A 226 -23.25 11.10 -13.44
N ALA A 227 -22.98 11.09 -14.73
CA ALA A 227 -23.96 11.27 -15.77
C ALA A 227 -23.88 10.10 -16.76
N MET A 228 -25.03 9.68 -17.26
CA MET A 228 -25.15 8.66 -18.31
C MET A 228 -25.95 9.27 -19.46
N ALA A 229 -25.43 9.18 -20.68
CA ALA A 229 -26.07 9.69 -21.89
C ALA A 229 -26.12 8.60 -22.96
N PRO A 230 -27.32 8.25 -23.49
CA PRO A 230 -27.42 7.33 -24.61
C PRO A 230 -26.90 8.02 -25.89
N LEU A 231 -25.99 7.38 -26.62
CA LEU A 231 -25.47 7.87 -27.90
C LEU A 231 -26.22 7.29 -29.12
N GLY A 232 -27.12 6.33 -28.90
CA GLY A 232 -27.87 5.63 -29.95
C GLY A 232 -28.50 4.34 -29.42
N SER A 233 -29.07 3.51 -30.30
CA SER A 233 -29.69 2.24 -29.88
C SER A 233 -28.64 1.27 -29.31
N GLY A 234 -28.59 1.16 -27.98
CA GLY A 234 -27.76 0.20 -27.26
C GLY A 234 -26.32 0.64 -27.02
N ILE A 235 -25.97 1.93 -27.14
CA ILE A 235 -24.65 2.45 -26.74
C ILE A 235 -24.82 3.61 -25.77
N ASP A 236 -24.21 3.49 -24.60
CA ASP A 236 -24.23 4.49 -23.54
C ASP A 236 -22.83 5.04 -23.28
N VAL A 237 -22.75 6.33 -22.96
CA VAL A 237 -21.56 6.94 -22.36
C VAL A 237 -21.86 7.22 -20.90
N VAL A 238 -20.96 6.74 -20.04
CA VAL A 238 -20.97 7.01 -18.61
C VAL A 238 -19.75 7.85 -18.28
N ALA A 239 -19.96 8.95 -17.55
CA ALA A 239 -18.87 9.77 -17.02
C ALA A 239 -19.12 10.05 -15.53
N GLY A 240 -18.09 9.88 -14.71
CA GLY A 240 -18.14 10.04 -13.27
C GLY A 240 -16.98 10.87 -12.74
N ILE A 241 -17.25 11.63 -11.67
CA ILE A 241 -16.21 12.26 -10.85
C ILE A 241 -16.50 11.92 -9.39
N LEU A 242 -15.48 11.45 -8.68
CA LEU A 242 -15.56 11.08 -7.28
C LEU A 242 -14.39 11.70 -6.51
N VAL A 243 -14.70 12.48 -5.47
CA VAL A 243 -13.73 13.09 -4.58
C VAL A 243 -13.75 12.35 -3.25
N HIS A 244 -12.58 11.96 -2.77
CA HIS A 244 -12.37 11.42 -1.45
C HIS A 244 -11.52 12.38 -0.63
N LYS A 245 -11.86 12.57 0.63
CA LYS A 245 -10.94 13.11 1.63
C LYS A 245 -10.72 12.02 2.68
N LYS A 246 -9.47 11.74 3.00
CA LYS A 246 -9.10 10.88 4.11
C LYS A 246 -8.28 11.66 5.11
N LYS A 247 -8.53 11.40 6.39
CA LYS A 247 -7.67 11.81 7.49
C LYS A 247 -7.29 10.58 8.28
N LEU A 248 -6.01 10.44 8.57
CA LEU A 248 -5.44 9.42 9.42
C LEU A 248 -4.73 10.11 10.58
N SER A 249 -4.97 9.63 11.78
CA SER A 249 -4.19 9.95 12.97
C SER A 249 -3.73 8.65 13.59
N SER A 250 -2.45 8.51 13.86
CA SER A 250 -1.85 7.28 14.40
C SER A 250 -0.94 7.60 15.57
N VAL A 251 -0.93 6.72 16.56
CA VAL A 251 0.06 6.68 17.63
C VAL A 251 0.61 5.27 17.71
N SER A 252 1.93 5.15 17.70
CA SER A 252 2.63 3.89 17.85
C SER A 252 3.57 3.93 19.06
N ILE A 253 3.70 2.82 19.76
CA ILE A 253 4.54 2.69 20.94
C ILE A 253 5.34 1.39 20.81
N GLN A 254 6.64 1.47 21.04
CA GLN A 254 7.55 0.31 21.06
C GLN A 254 8.22 0.23 22.42
N ALA A 255 8.10 -0.91 23.09
CA ALA A 255 8.98 -1.29 24.18
C ALA A 255 10.26 -1.90 23.61
N LEU A 256 11.41 -1.44 24.08
CA LEU A 256 12.71 -1.78 23.48
C LEU A 256 13.36 -2.97 24.16
N GLY A 257 13.98 -3.84 23.36
CA GLY A 257 14.94 -4.83 23.83
C GLY A 257 16.39 -4.49 23.46
N PRO A 258 17.38 -5.29 23.91
CA PRO A 258 18.80 -5.08 23.63
C PRO A 258 19.13 -5.00 22.12
N GLU A 259 18.36 -5.69 21.28
CA GLU A 259 18.55 -5.72 19.82
C GLU A 259 18.09 -4.43 19.13
N ASP A 260 17.26 -3.59 19.78
CA ASP A 260 16.74 -2.33 19.24
C ASP A 260 17.74 -1.16 19.29
N ASN A 261 18.97 -1.42 19.77
CA ASN A 261 20.04 -0.45 19.97
C ASN A 261 19.54 0.81 20.73
N PRO A 262 18.98 0.65 21.95
CA PRO A 262 18.49 1.77 22.75
C PRO A 262 19.62 2.74 23.13
N ALA A 263 19.29 4.03 23.34
CA ALA A 263 20.16 4.94 24.10
C ALA A 263 20.36 4.42 25.52
N GLU A 264 21.38 4.96 26.17
CA GLU A 264 21.53 4.80 27.62
C GLU A 264 20.23 5.19 28.34
N GLY A 265 19.63 4.21 29.03
CA GLY A 265 18.39 4.37 29.79
C GLY A 265 17.09 4.39 28.98
N GLU A 266 17.14 4.33 27.65
CA GLU A 266 15.96 4.34 26.78
C GLU A 266 15.21 3.00 26.84
N ILE A 267 13.92 3.04 27.14
CA ILE A 267 13.08 1.83 27.23
C ILE A 267 11.83 1.87 26.35
N LEU A 268 11.42 3.07 25.91
CA LEU A 268 10.17 3.25 25.16
C LEU A 268 10.34 4.28 24.05
N ARG A 269 9.85 3.94 22.85
CA ARG A 269 9.71 4.89 21.73
C ARG A 269 8.24 5.12 21.45
N LEU A 270 7.86 6.38 21.23
CA LEU A 270 6.52 6.75 20.81
C LEU A 270 6.61 7.51 19.49
N SER A 271 5.72 7.23 18.55
CA SER A 271 5.56 8.05 17.36
C SER A 271 4.11 8.47 17.16
N VAL A 272 3.90 9.73 16.77
CA VAL A 272 2.58 10.25 16.40
C VAL A 272 2.60 10.68 14.97
N GLU A 273 1.67 10.17 14.17
CA GLU A 273 1.54 10.47 12.75
C GLU A 273 0.16 11.07 12.46
N LYS A 274 0.12 12.11 11.63
CA LYS A 274 -1.11 12.72 11.13
C LYS A 274 -1.00 12.87 9.63
N VAL A 275 -1.95 12.31 8.89
CA VAL A 275 -1.96 12.33 7.42
C VAL A 275 -3.31 12.85 6.93
N ALA A 276 -3.27 13.76 5.97
CA ALA A 276 -4.43 14.23 5.22
C ALA A 276 -4.23 13.91 3.74
N GLU A 277 -5.15 13.15 3.17
CA GLU A 277 -5.13 12.75 1.76
C GLU A 277 -6.38 13.27 1.05
N LYS A 278 -6.20 13.87 -0.13
CA LYS A 278 -7.28 14.23 -1.04
C LYS A 278 -7.12 13.41 -2.31
N ILE A 279 -8.17 12.73 -2.73
CA ILE A 279 -8.17 11.90 -3.94
C ILE A 279 -9.28 12.38 -4.86
N VAL A 280 -8.97 12.51 -6.15
CA VAL A 280 -9.92 12.85 -7.20
C VAL A 280 -9.86 11.76 -8.25
N ASN A 281 -10.96 11.06 -8.43
CA ASN A 281 -11.14 10.05 -9.46
C ASN A 281 -12.07 10.61 -10.53
N ALA A 282 -11.69 10.47 -11.79
CA ALA A 282 -12.52 10.77 -12.94
C ALA A 282 -12.53 9.56 -13.85
N ASP A 283 -13.72 9.14 -14.28
CA ASP A 283 -13.89 8.00 -15.17
C ASP A 283 -14.79 8.36 -16.35
N ILE A 284 -14.46 7.80 -17.51
CA ILE A 284 -15.31 7.82 -18.70
C ILE A 284 -15.32 6.43 -19.30
N SER A 285 -16.50 5.94 -19.66
CA SER A 285 -16.66 4.63 -20.28
C SER A 285 -17.74 4.63 -21.35
N PHE A 286 -17.54 3.77 -22.35
CA PHE A 286 -18.48 3.47 -23.42
C PHE A 286 -18.98 2.05 -23.21
N GLU A 287 -20.29 1.91 -23.09
CA GLU A 287 -20.95 0.64 -22.82
C GLU A 287 -21.89 0.28 -23.95
N VAL A 288 -21.97 -1.01 -24.28
CA VAL A 288 -23.01 -1.55 -25.15
C VAL A 288 -24.04 -2.27 -24.30
N ASP A 289 -25.29 -1.86 -24.45
CA ASP A 289 -26.44 -2.46 -23.81
C ASP A 289 -27.16 -3.41 -24.78
N PHE A 290 -27.10 -4.71 -24.48
CA PHE A 290 -27.83 -5.76 -25.18
C PHE A 290 -29.22 -5.92 -24.56
N TYR A 291 -30.15 -5.05 -24.95
CA TYR A 291 -31.59 -5.13 -24.61
C TYR A 291 -31.89 -5.14 -23.09
N ASN A 292 -31.13 -4.40 -22.29
CA ASN A 292 -31.17 -4.38 -20.82
C ASN A 292 -30.86 -5.75 -20.16
N LEU A 293 -30.35 -6.73 -20.91
CA LEU A 293 -29.96 -8.04 -20.37
C LEU A 293 -28.48 -8.08 -19.98
N LEU A 294 -27.63 -7.38 -20.75
CA LEU A 294 -26.20 -7.39 -20.57
C LEU A 294 -25.61 -6.04 -21.00
N ARG A 295 -24.89 -5.39 -20.09
CA ARG A 295 -24.07 -4.21 -20.40
C ARG A 295 -22.60 -4.60 -20.44
N LEU A 296 -21.94 -4.31 -21.56
CA LEU A 296 -20.52 -4.57 -21.76
C LEU A 296 -19.77 -3.26 -21.96
N THR A 297 -18.83 -2.94 -21.07
CA THR A 297 -17.92 -1.83 -21.31
C THR A 297 -16.93 -2.20 -22.43
N ILE A 298 -16.95 -1.44 -23.52
CA ILE A 298 -16.05 -1.62 -24.66
C ILE A 298 -14.77 -0.83 -24.46
N LEU A 299 -14.89 0.37 -23.92
CA LEU A 299 -13.77 1.30 -23.75
C LEU A 299 -13.95 2.01 -22.43
N SER A 300 -12.90 2.07 -21.61
CA SER A 300 -12.91 2.95 -20.45
C SER A 300 -11.55 3.59 -20.22
N TYR A 301 -11.61 4.80 -19.69
CA TYR A 301 -10.46 5.53 -19.20
C TYR A 301 -10.78 6.03 -17.79
N GLU A 302 -9.93 5.66 -16.84
CA GLU A 302 -10.01 6.07 -15.45
C GLU A 302 -8.73 6.87 -15.13
N TYR A 303 -8.90 8.01 -14.48
CA TYR A 303 -7.81 8.84 -13.98
C TYR A 303 -8.01 9.06 -12.49
N SER A 304 -6.94 8.90 -11.72
CA SER A 304 -6.89 9.18 -10.29
C SER A 304 -5.74 10.12 -10.00
N TYR A 305 -6.00 11.15 -9.21
CA TYR A 305 -4.98 11.98 -8.60
C TYR A 305 -5.15 11.95 -7.10
N SER A 306 -4.08 11.70 -6.36
CA SER A 306 -4.04 11.94 -4.92
C SER A 306 -2.92 12.88 -4.52
N TYR A 307 -3.23 13.72 -3.54
CA TYR A 307 -2.28 14.55 -2.82
C TYR A 307 -2.37 14.21 -1.34
N LEU A 308 -1.22 13.90 -0.75
CA LEU A 308 -1.07 13.51 0.64
C LEU A 308 -0.10 14.47 1.31
N HIS A 309 -0.48 14.98 2.47
CA HIS A 309 0.41 15.69 3.37
C HIS A 309 0.38 14.99 4.73
N GLY A 310 1.55 14.68 5.27
CA GLY A 310 1.71 13.92 6.50
C GLY A 310 2.80 14.50 7.38
N THR A 311 2.60 14.42 8.69
CA THR A 311 3.63 14.74 9.69
C THR A 311 3.77 13.57 10.65
N GLN A 312 5.01 13.26 11.03
CA GLN A 312 5.32 12.27 12.04
C GLN A 312 6.31 12.85 13.05
N THR A 313 6.07 12.61 14.33
CA THR A 313 6.93 13.03 15.43
C THR A 313 7.41 11.81 16.18
N PHE A 314 8.72 11.71 16.39
CA PHE A 314 9.35 10.61 17.12
C PHE A 314 9.80 11.08 18.49
N LEU A 315 9.37 10.38 19.53
CA LEU A 315 9.69 10.63 20.93
C LEU A 315 10.36 9.41 21.55
N SER A 316 11.21 9.65 22.55
CA SER A 316 11.94 8.63 23.30
C SER A 316 11.79 8.90 24.78
N PHE A 317 11.62 7.84 25.58
CA PHE A 317 11.48 7.92 27.03
C PHE A 317 12.45 6.96 27.73
N THR A 318 12.99 7.43 28.85
CA THR A 318 13.86 6.65 29.73
C THR A 318 13.09 5.99 30.86
N SER A 319 13.74 5.07 31.59
CA SER A 319 13.17 4.51 32.83
C SER A 319 12.80 5.58 33.85
N GLU A 320 13.63 6.61 34.01
CA GLU A 320 13.36 7.72 34.94
C GLU A 320 12.14 8.54 34.50
N ASP A 321 11.94 8.75 33.19
CA ASP A 321 10.77 9.47 32.68
C ASP A 321 9.47 8.72 32.98
N LEU A 322 9.49 7.39 32.83
CA LEU A 322 8.34 6.52 33.07
C LEU A 322 8.04 6.32 34.56
N GLU A 323 9.07 6.20 35.41
CA GLU A 323 8.89 6.16 36.87
C GLU A 323 8.26 7.45 37.41
N ASN A 324 8.58 8.59 36.79
CA ASN A 324 8.01 9.88 37.14
C ASN A 324 6.64 10.15 36.49
N LEU A 325 6.10 9.23 35.70
CA LEU A 325 4.85 9.46 34.96
C LEU A 325 3.65 9.62 35.91
N GLU A 326 3.63 8.89 37.03
CA GLU A 326 2.60 9.03 38.06
C GLU A 326 2.73 10.34 38.86
N SER A 327 3.96 10.83 39.06
CA SER A 327 4.24 12.02 39.87
C SER A 327 4.24 13.32 39.05
N ASN A 328 4.41 13.24 37.73
CA ASN A 328 4.46 14.36 36.80
C ASN A 328 3.15 14.47 36.00
N GLU A 329 2.18 15.19 36.57
CA GLU A 329 0.86 15.42 35.96
C GLU A 329 0.96 16.00 34.54
N LYS A 330 1.94 16.87 34.28
CA LYS A 330 2.14 17.46 32.95
C LYS A 330 2.55 16.41 31.92
N LEU A 331 3.49 15.54 32.27
CA LEU A 331 3.94 14.44 31.40
C LEU A 331 2.80 13.42 31.17
N SER A 332 2.11 13.03 32.24
CA SER A 332 0.99 12.10 32.18
C SER A 332 -0.13 12.61 31.27
N ASN A 333 -0.52 13.89 31.41
CA ASN A 333 -1.51 14.53 30.54
C ASN A 333 -1.01 14.62 29.09
N THR A 334 0.26 14.95 28.88
CA THR A 334 0.88 15.01 27.55
C THR A 334 0.82 13.65 26.86
N ILE A 335 1.19 12.57 27.55
CA ILE A 335 1.12 11.22 27.01
C ILE A 335 -0.33 10.81 26.76
N THR A 336 -1.24 11.08 27.70
CA THR A 336 -2.68 10.80 27.53
C THR A 336 -3.25 11.49 26.28
N ASP A 337 -2.86 12.73 26.02
CA ASP A 337 -3.26 13.47 24.83
C ASP A 337 -2.67 12.85 23.55
N LEU A 338 -1.40 12.43 23.55
CA LEU A 338 -0.79 11.72 22.43
C LEU A 338 -1.50 10.38 22.15
N LEU A 339 -1.76 9.58 23.18
CA LEU A 339 -2.49 8.30 23.08
C LEU A 339 -3.93 8.50 22.60
N SER A 340 -4.53 9.63 22.94
CA SER A 340 -5.87 10.03 22.49
C SER A 340 -5.88 10.67 21.11
N LEU A 341 -4.71 10.87 20.48
CA LEU A 341 -4.51 11.51 19.18
C LEU A 341 -4.88 13.00 19.16
N ASN A 342 -4.89 13.65 20.33
CA ASN A 342 -5.10 15.08 20.48
C ASN A 342 -3.90 15.88 19.95
N SER A 343 -4.05 17.19 19.82
CA SER A 343 -2.93 18.09 19.51
C SER A 343 -2.17 18.44 20.77
N VAL A 344 -0.85 18.29 20.75
CA VAL A 344 0.04 18.64 21.85
C VAL A 344 0.99 19.75 21.39
N SER A 345 1.32 20.70 22.28
CA SER A 345 2.25 21.78 21.92
C SER A 345 3.68 21.26 21.78
N SER A 346 4.45 21.81 20.83
CA SER A 346 5.85 21.41 20.63
C SER A 346 6.71 21.59 21.90
N SER A 347 6.36 22.55 22.76
CA SER A 347 7.03 22.79 24.04
C SER A 347 6.73 21.72 25.10
N ALA A 348 5.62 20.99 25.00
CA ALA A 348 5.28 19.93 25.96
C ALA A 348 6.05 18.64 25.68
N ILE A 349 6.52 18.44 24.44
CA ILE A 349 7.26 17.25 23.99
C ILE A 349 8.72 17.53 23.67
N ALA A 350 9.20 18.76 23.85
CA ALA A 350 10.52 19.19 23.42
C ALA A 350 11.65 18.35 24.04
N ASP A 351 11.53 18.01 25.32
CA ASP A 351 12.55 17.25 26.07
C ASP A 351 12.63 15.78 25.62
N TYR A 352 11.57 15.26 25.00
CA TYR A 352 11.46 13.87 24.53
C TYR A 352 11.66 13.74 23.01
N LEU A 353 11.79 14.86 22.29
CA LEU A 353 11.79 14.91 20.84
C LEU A 353 13.08 14.35 20.25
N VAL A 354 12.98 13.26 19.49
CA VAL A 354 14.10 12.67 18.75
C VAL A 354 14.20 13.30 17.37
N SER A 355 13.10 13.34 16.62
CA SER A 355 13.03 13.96 15.31
C SER A 355 11.59 14.20 14.85
N GLN A 356 11.45 15.01 13.80
CA GLN A 356 10.20 15.26 13.11
C GLN A 356 10.37 14.98 11.63
N GLU A 357 9.33 14.41 11.04
CA GLU A 357 9.26 14.11 9.62
C GLU A 357 8.03 14.75 9.02
N GLU A 358 8.21 15.40 7.88
CA GLU A 358 7.14 15.93 7.05
C GLU A 358 7.20 15.25 5.68
N ARG A 359 6.05 14.73 5.24
CA ARG A 359 5.91 14.08 3.93
C ARG A 359 4.87 14.79 3.10
N GLU A 360 5.22 15.03 1.85
CA GLU A 360 4.26 15.41 0.81
C GLU A 360 4.35 14.42 -0.33
N SER A 361 3.21 13.84 -0.73
CA SER A 361 3.17 12.89 -1.83
C SER A 361 2.09 13.27 -2.83
N GLU A 362 2.46 13.21 -4.11
CA GLU A 362 1.54 13.25 -5.22
C GLU A 362 1.53 11.89 -5.91
N ASN A 363 0.35 11.42 -6.28
CA ASN A 363 0.18 10.20 -7.05
C ASN A 363 -0.80 10.46 -8.20
N GLN A 364 -0.42 10.02 -9.39
CA GLN A 364 -1.20 10.10 -10.61
C GLN A 364 -1.30 8.70 -11.19
N GLN A 365 -2.52 8.17 -11.25
CA GLN A 365 -2.80 6.89 -11.86
C GLN A 365 -3.72 7.09 -13.06
N SER A 366 -3.42 6.38 -14.14
CA SER A 366 -4.25 6.33 -15.33
C SER A 366 -4.45 4.88 -15.70
N LYS A 367 -5.67 4.51 -16.05
CA LYS A 367 -6.02 3.16 -16.46
C LYS A 367 -6.87 3.24 -17.71
N PHE A 368 -6.44 2.54 -18.74
CA PHE A 368 -7.12 2.43 -20.01
C PHE A 368 -7.54 0.98 -20.21
N ARG A 369 -8.75 0.78 -20.72
CA ARG A 369 -9.27 -0.54 -21.08
C ARG A 369 -9.97 -0.48 -22.42
N LEU A 370 -9.68 -1.44 -23.28
CA LEU A 370 -10.34 -1.71 -24.55
C LEU A 370 -10.74 -3.19 -24.58
N PHE A 371 -12.04 -3.46 -24.47
CA PHE A 371 -12.61 -4.78 -24.22
C PHE A 371 -11.95 -5.44 -23.01
N PHE A 372 -11.19 -6.51 -23.25
CA PHE A 372 -10.49 -7.26 -22.22
C PHE A 372 -9.03 -6.82 -22.07
N TRP A 373 -8.51 -5.95 -22.92
CA TRP A 373 -7.12 -5.50 -22.81
C TRP A 373 -7.05 -4.21 -22.05
N GLY A 374 -6.10 -4.12 -21.14
CA GLY A 374 -5.89 -2.87 -20.43
C GLY A 374 -4.42 -2.57 -20.17
N ALA A 375 -4.19 -1.30 -19.92
CA ALA A 375 -2.92 -0.77 -19.49
C ALA A 375 -3.17 0.21 -18.36
N GLN A 376 -2.26 0.23 -17.40
CA GLN A 376 -2.25 1.20 -16.32
C GLN A 376 -0.86 1.82 -16.24
N GLY A 377 -0.83 3.11 -15.95
CA GLY A 377 0.39 3.85 -15.66
C GLY A 377 0.20 4.62 -14.36
N GLN A 378 1.19 4.53 -13.47
CA GLN A 378 1.23 5.29 -12.24
C GLN A 378 2.51 6.11 -12.19
N LYS A 379 2.40 7.34 -11.69
CA LYS A 379 3.51 8.22 -11.39
C LYS A 379 3.29 8.76 -9.99
N SER A 380 4.29 8.64 -9.13
CA SER A 380 4.24 9.28 -7.82
C SER A 380 5.54 10.02 -7.55
N SER A 381 5.42 11.14 -6.85
CA SER A 381 6.53 11.89 -6.29
C SER A 381 6.28 12.10 -4.81
N GLU A 382 7.30 11.91 -4.00
CA GLU A 382 7.25 12.14 -2.57
C GLU A 382 8.42 13.03 -2.18
N GLN A 383 8.16 14.02 -1.33
CA GLN A 383 9.18 14.78 -0.61
C GLN A 383 9.11 14.38 0.85
N ILE A 384 10.28 14.11 1.44
CA ILE A 384 10.42 13.76 2.86
C ILE A 384 11.40 14.76 3.46
N VAL A 385 10.96 15.54 4.44
CA VAL A 385 11.81 16.44 5.21
C VAL A 385 11.99 15.86 6.59
N ILE A 386 13.22 15.56 6.95
CA ILE A 386 13.59 14.99 8.23
C ILE A 386 14.33 16.07 9.03
N SER A 387 13.76 16.46 10.18
CA SER A 387 14.30 17.48 11.07
C SER A 387 14.78 16.86 12.38
N LYS A 388 16.08 16.95 12.64
CA LYS A 388 16.72 16.43 13.85
C LYS A 388 17.73 17.44 14.40
N ASN A 389 17.67 17.73 15.69
CA ASN A 389 18.56 18.68 16.37
C ASN A 389 18.65 20.05 15.66
N GLY A 390 17.53 20.53 15.11
CA GLY A 390 17.46 21.79 14.36
C GLY A 390 18.02 21.74 12.92
N ILE A 391 18.49 20.58 12.45
CA ILE A 391 18.96 20.38 11.07
C ILE A 391 17.89 19.65 10.28
N ALA A 392 17.41 20.27 9.20
CA ALA A 392 16.47 19.66 8.27
C ALA A 392 17.21 19.11 7.05
N LYS A 393 16.93 17.85 6.69
CA LYS A 393 17.42 17.21 5.45
C LYS A 393 16.24 16.78 4.59
N THR A 394 16.28 17.16 3.33
CA THR A 394 15.20 16.87 2.37
C THR A 394 15.61 15.75 1.42
N PHE A 395 14.69 14.81 1.26
CA PHE A 395 14.76 13.69 0.34
C PHE A 395 13.58 13.73 -0.62
N PHE A 396 13.76 13.11 -1.76
CA PHE A 396 12.72 12.95 -2.77
C PHE A 396 12.69 11.51 -3.24
N LYS A 397 11.48 10.98 -3.42
CA LYS A 397 11.25 9.69 -4.09
C LYS A 397 10.43 9.94 -5.34
N LEU A 398 10.86 9.33 -6.45
CA LEU A 398 10.12 9.32 -7.70
C LEU A 398 9.81 7.88 -8.06
N TYR A 399 8.55 7.61 -8.29
CA TYR A 399 8.02 6.29 -8.59
C TYR A 399 7.32 6.31 -9.94
N TYR A 400 7.57 5.30 -10.76
CA TYR A 400 6.89 5.07 -12.03
C TYR A 400 6.53 3.61 -12.16
N GLU A 401 5.25 3.32 -12.39
CA GLU A 401 4.77 1.98 -12.69
C GLU A 401 4.07 1.93 -14.03
N SER A 402 4.25 0.82 -14.75
CA SER A 402 3.44 0.45 -15.89
C SER A 402 2.95 -0.98 -15.74
N VAL A 403 1.64 -1.16 -15.84
CA VAL A 403 0.97 -2.46 -15.86
C VAL A 403 0.34 -2.68 -17.22
N LYS A 404 0.50 -3.88 -17.76
CA LYS A 404 -0.26 -4.37 -18.92
C LYS A 404 -0.99 -5.63 -18.53
N TYR A 405 -2.27 -5.72 -18.84
CA TYR A 405 -3.10 -6.83 -18.39
C TYR A 405 -4.16 -7.23 -19.41
N VAL A 406 -4.71 -8.43 -19.21
CA VAL A 406 -5.88 -8.96 -19.92
C VAL A 406 -6.91 -9.42 -18.90
N ASP A 407 -8.16 -8.93 -19.01
CA ASP A 407 -9.29 -9.23 -18.13
C ASP A 407 -9.97 -10.58 -18.47
N GLY A 408 -10.61 -11.17 -17.45
CA GLY A 408 -11.49 -12.33 -17.57
C GLY A 408 -12.82 -11.99 -18.25
N THR A 409 -13.22 -12.71 -19.30
CA THR A 409 -14.48 -12.44 -20.04
C THR A 409 -15.74 -12.59 -19.19
N LEU A 410 -15.73 -13.48 -18.18
CA LEU A 410 -16.85 -13.75 -17.27
C LEU A 410 -16.80 -12.86 -16.00
N GLU A 411 -15.59 -12.53 -15.53
CA GLU A 411 -15.36 -11.64 -14.39
C GLU A 411 -15.72 -10.19 -14.74
N THR A 412 -15.45 -9.72 -15.96
CA THR A 412 -15.88 -8.40 -16.45
C THR A 412 -17.41 -8.23 -16.39
N ILE A 413 -18.19 -9.31 -16.54
CA ILE A 413 -19.66 -9.30 -16.50
C ILE A 413 -20.20 -9.35 -15.07
N LEU A 414 -19.53 -10.09 -14.16
CA LEU A 414 -19.97 -10.28 -12.77
C LEU A 414 -19.46 -9.21 -11.79
N ASN A 415 -18.51 -8.36 -12.22
CA ASN A 415 -17.92 -7.29 -11.41
C ASN A 415 -18.88 -6.13 -11.04
N GLY A 416 -20.12 -6.15 -11.52
CA GLY A 416 -21.16 -5.18 -11.13
C GLY A 416 -21.66 -5.33 -9.69
N PHE A 417 -21.38 -6.46 -9.00
CA PHE A 417 -21.99 -6.77 -7.70
C PHE A 417 -21.05 -6.79 -6.49
N SER A 418 -19.72 -6.68 -6.64
CA SER A 418 -18.77 -6.94 -5.53
C SER A 418 -17.86 -5.77 -5.10
N LYS A 419 -18.12 -4.53 -5.53
CA LYS A 419 -17.14 -3.43 -5.35
C LYS A 419 -17.08 -2.73 -3.98
N ASN A 420 -17.84 -3.11 -2.95
CA ASN A 420 -17.93 -2.30 -1.73
C ASN A 420 -17.60 -2.94 -0.38
N PHE A 421 -17.07 -4.17 -0.26
CA PHE A 421 -16.82 -4.69 1.10
C PHE A 421 -15.58 -5.52 1.38
N LEU A 422 -14.76 -5.92 0.42
CA LEU A 422 -13.55 -6.67 0.76
C LEU A 422 -12.38 -6.16 -0.06
N GLY A 423 -11.30 -5.77 0.63
CA GLY A 423 -9.98 -5.48 0.08
C GLY A 423 -9.30 -6.71 -0.52
N GLY A 424 -10.04 -7.46 -1.34
CA GLY A 424 -9.53 -8.56 -2.15
C GLY A 424 -8.75 -8.01 -3.32
N GLU A 425 -7.45 -8.19 -3.22
CA GLU A 425 -6.38 -7.79 -4.12
C GLU A 425 -6.66 -8.04 -5.61
N LEU A 426 -5.93 -7.27 -6.44
CA LEU A 426 -5.91 -7.29 -7.91
C LEU A 426 -5.81 -8.70 -8.57
N PHE A 427 -5.45 -9.75 -7.83
CA PHE A 427 -5.31 -11.14 -8.31
C PHE A 427 -6.55 -11.75 -8.94
N LEU A 428 -7.76 -11.34 -8.51
CA LEU A 428 -9.00 -11.95 -8.99
C LEU A 428 -9.60 -11.25 -10.23
N ARG A 429 -8.97 -10.18 -10.75
CA ARG A 429 -9.54 -9.37 -11.85
C ARG A 429 -8.91 -9.63 -13.22
N HIS A 430 -7.67 -10.10 -13.27
CA HIS A 430 -6.90 -10.18 -14.51
C HIS A 430 -6.44 -11.61 -14.80
N LYS A 431 -6.63 -12.05 -16.06
CA LYS A 431 -6.10 -13.34 -16.53
C LYS A 431 -4.58 -13.40 -16.45
N ILE A 432 -3.96 -12.28 -16.79
CA ILE A 432 -2.51 -12.11 -16.82
C ILE A 432 -2.21 -10.62 -16.62
N SER A 433 -1.18 -10.33 -15.82
CA SER A 433 -0.64 -8.99 -15.66
C SER A 433 0.88 -9.03 -15.72
N ARG A 434 1.46 -7.96 -16.29
CA ARG A 434 2.90 -7.69 -16.24
C ARG A 434 3.08 -6.29 -15.68
N ILE A 435 3.76 -6.22 -14.55
CA ILE A 435 3.99 -4.99 -13.79
C ILE A 435 5.48 -4.66 -13.89
N ARG A 436 5.78 -3.38 -14.10
CA ARG A 436 7.14 -2.85 -14.18
C ARG A 436 7.20 -1.55 -13.44
N ASN A 437 8.13 -1.45 -12.50
CA ASN A 437 8.29 -0.25 -11.70
C ASN A 437 9.76 0.20 -11.66
N ILE A 438 9.93 1.52 -11.63
CA ILE A 438 11.19 2.18 -11.33
C ILE A 438 10.95 3.15 -10.18
N GLN A 439 11.81 3.09 -9.18
CA GLN A 439 11.88 4.03 -8.08
C GLN A 439 13.27 4.65 -8.05
N MET A 440 13.32 5.97 -7.90
CA MET A 440 14.54 6.73 -7.67
C MET A 440 14.40 7.50 -6.36
N GLU A 441 15.38 7.39 -5.48
CA GLU A 441 15.45 8.20 -4.26
C GLU A 441 16.67 9.10 -4.32
N TYR A 442 16.53 10.39 -4.03
CA TYR A 442 17.64 11.34 -4.05
C TYR A 442 17.54 12.41 -2.97
N ALA A 443 18.69 12.95 -2.55
CA ALA A 443 18.80 13.97 -1.51
C ALA A 443 19.45 15.26 -2.04
N ASP A 444 19.20 16.38 -1.34
CA ASP A 444 19.97 17.62 -1.47
C ASP A 444 20.01 18.21 -2.90
N ILE A 445 18.83 18.66 -3.38
CA ILE A 445 18.71 19.31 -4.69
C ILE A 445 19.38 20.69 -4.64
N ARG A 446 20.55 20.83 -5.25
CA ARG A 446 21.25 22.12 -5.32
C ARG A 446 20.50 23.15 -6.18
N GLN A 447 20.02 22.75 -7.35
CA GLN A 447 19.37 23.62 -8.34
C GLN A 447 18.40 22.84 -9.24
N ILE A 448 17.36 23.51 -9.73
CA ILE A 448 16.56 23.06 -10.88
C ILE A 448 17.13 23.76 -12.11
N ARG A 449 17.64 22.99 -13.07
CA ARG A 449 18.18 23.50 -14.35
C ARG A 449 17.33 23.04 -15.52
N ASP A 450 17.66 23.53 -16.73
CA ASP A 450 17.10 23.02 -17.98
C ASP A 450 17.33 21.50 -18.06
N GLY A 451 16.29 20.72 -17.81
CA GLY A 451 16.37 19.26 -17.70
C GLY A 451 15.91 18.67 -16.36
N GLY A 452 15.56 19.48 -15.36
CA GLY A 452 14.99 19.02 -14.08
C GLY A 452 15.98 19.04 -12.91
N PRO A 453 15.68 18.31 -11.82
CA PRO A 453 16.53 18.26 -10.63
C PRO A 453 17.83 17.49 -10.89
N VAL A 454 18.90 17.91 -10.22
CA VAL A 454 20.24 17.34 -10.34
C VAL A 454 20.81 16.97 -8.97
N VAL A 455 21.68 15.97 -8.95
CA VAL A 455 22.56 15.66 -7.80
C VAL A 455 24.03 15.68 -8.23
N ASP A 456 24.89 16.05 -7.29
CA ASP A 456 26.34 16.23 -7.48
C ASP A 456 27.15 14.93 -7.37
N SER A 457 26.56 13.86 -6.84
CA SER A 457 27.27 12.59 -6.64
C SER A 457 26.34 11.38 -6.55
N GLU A 458 26.88 10.19 -6.82
CA GLU A 458 26.13 8.93 -6.83
C GLU A 458 25.68 8.47 -5.43
N ASP A 459 26.32 8.89 -4.34
CA ASP A 459 25.91 8.56 -2.96
C ASP A 459 24.58 9.23 -2.56
N LYS A 460 24.17 10.28 -3.27
CA LYS A 460 22.89 10.96 -3.07
C LYS A 460 21.77 10.40 -3.93
N LEU A 461 21.96 9.24 -4.57
CA LEU A 461 20.98 8.60 -5.43
C LEU A 461 20.91 7.10 -5.14
N SER A 462 19.69 6.58 -5.00
CA SER A 462 19.40 5.14 -5.02
C SER A 462 18.39 4.83 -6.11
N LEU A 463 18.57 3.69 -6.78
CA LEU A 463 17.65 3.21 -7.82
C LEU A 463 17.13 1.82 -7.47
N THR A 464 15.84 1.63 -7.68
CA THR A 464 15.18 0.32 -7.60
C THR A 464 14.39 0.08 -8.87
N ILE A 465 14.56 -1.09 -9.47
CA ILE A 465 13.84 -1.53 -10.66
C ILE A 465 13.14 -2.83 -10.33
N SER A 466 11.82 -2.87 -10.43
CA SER A 466 11.04 -4.08 -10.18
C SER A 466 10.31 -4.55 -11.44
N ASN A 467 10.20 -5.87 -11.54
CA ASN A 467 9.44 -6.56 -12.56
C ASN A 467 8.58 -7.60 -11.86
N GLU A 468 7.33 -7.71 -12.28
CA GLU A 468 6.42 -8.71 -11.74
C GLU A 468 5.51 -9.28 -12.83
N PHE A 469 5.21 -10.56 -12.69
CA PHE A 469 4.28 -11.30 -13.52
C PHE A 469 3.22 -11.96 -12.63
N GLN A 470 1.95 -11.81 -13.00
CA GLN A 470 0.86 -12.49 -12.32
C GLN A 470 -0.05 -13.20 -13.33
N THR A 471 -0.64 -14.32 -12.93
CA THR A 471 -1.73 -14.97 -13.65
C THR A 471 -2.65 -15.72 -12.70
N TYR A 472 -3.95 -15.62 -12.89
CA TYR A 472 -4.94 -16.32 -12.05
C TYR A 472 -4.93 -17.85 -12.24
N LYS A 473 -4.53 -18.33 -13.41
CA LYS A 473 -4.62 -19.75 -13.77
C LYS A 473 -3.56 -20.13 -14.79
N THR A 474 -2.92 -21.26 -14.55
CA THR A 474 -1.87 -21.83 -15.41
C THR A 474 -2.23 -23.21 -15.97
N THR A 475 -3.34 -23.81 -15.54
CA THR A 475 -3.74 -25.18 -15.91
C THR A 475 -4.79 -25.20 -17.03
N GLY A 476 -4.66 -26.17 -17.93
CA GLY A 476 -5.57 -26.40 -19.04
C GLY A 476 -5.15 -25.70 -20.34
N ILE A 477 -5.69 -26.18 -21.46
CA ILE A 477 -5.23 -25.87 -22.83
C ILE A 477 -5.17 -24.35 -23.13
N ILE A 478 -6.13 -23.59 -22.61
CA ILE A 478 -6.20 -22.14 -22.86
C ILE A 478 -5.09 -21.37 -22.12
N TYR A 479 -4.56 -21.93 -21.02
CA TYR A 479 -3.64 -21.26 -20.10
C TYR A 479 -2.18 -21.73 -20.21
N GLU A 480 -1.90 -22.70 -21.10
CA GLU A 480 -0.54 -23.19 -21.36
C GLU A 480 0.43 -22.06 -21.72
N ARG A 481 -0.01 -21.10 -22.55
CA ARG A 481 0.80 -19.90 -22.88
C ARG A 481 1.13 -19.04 -21.66
N TYR A 482 0.24 -18.96 -20.66
CA TYR A 482 0.50 -18.18 -19.45
C TYR A 482 1.48 -18.90 -18.53
N LYS A 483 1.40 -20.23 -18.47
CA LYS A 483 2.43 -21.07 -17.84
C LYS A 483 3.79 -20.87 -18.50
N ASP A 484 3.87 -20.87 -19.83
CA ASP A 484 5.12 -20.63 -20.56
C ASP A 484 5.71 -19.25 -20.24
N TYR A 485 4.86 -18.21 -20.15
CA TYR A 485 5.30 -16.88 -19.72
C TYR A 485 5.79 -16.86 -18.27
N ALA A 486 5.13 -17.56 -17.37
CA ALA A 486 5.55 -17.69 -15.98
C ALA A 486 6.92 -18.37 -15.88
N VAL A 487 7.10 -19.50 -16.56
CA VAL A 487 8.37 -20.25 -16.60
C VAL A 487 9.49 -19.39 -17.22
N ALA A 488 9.20 -18.69 -18.32
CA ALA A 488 10.16 -17.78 -18.94
C ALA A 488 10.54 -16.61 -18.03
N PHE A 489 9.57 -16.03 -17.31
CA PHE A 489 9.81 -14.98 -16.33
C PHE A 489 10.71 -15.47 -15.20
N ALA A 490 10.37 -16.62 -14.59
CA ALA A 490 11.16 -17.23 -13.52
C ALA A 490 12.62 -17.44 -13.98
N LYS A 491 12.82 -18.04 -15.16
CA LYS A 491 14.17 -18.27 -15.70
C LYS A 491 14.97 -16.99 -15.96
N LYS A 492 14.33 -15.93 -16.47
CA LYS A 492 15.03 -14.72 -16.94
C LYS A 492 15.18 -13.62 -15.89
N PHE A 493 14.31 -13.58 -14.89
CA PHE A 493 14.26 -12.51 -13.90
C PHE A 493 14.58 -12.98 -12.48
N THR A 494 14.46 -14.26 -12.13
CA THR A 494 14.66 -14.73 -10.75
C THR A 494 15.96 -15.53 -10.58
N THR A 495 16.25 -15.95 -9.34
CA THR A 495 17.34 -16.90 -8.99
C THR A 495 16.80 -18.18 -8.38
N ILE A 496 15.50 -18.40 -8.56
CA ILE A 496 14.79 -19.49 -7.90
C ILE A 496 15.30 -20.82 -8.42
N SER A 497 15.27 -21.81 -7.52
CA SER A 497 15.80 -23.12 -7.80
C SER A 497 15.10 -23.78 -9.01
N PRO A 498 15.82 -24.58 -9.81
CA PRO A 498 15.24 -25.30 -10.94
C PRO A 498 14.03 -26.18 -10.57
N GLU A 499 13.95 -26.65 -9.32
CA GLU A 499 12.85 -27.50 -8.82
C GLU A 499 11.53 -26.74 -8.74
N VAL A 500 11.54 -25.48 -8.28
CA VAL A 500 10.33 -24.64 -8.24
C VAL A 500 9.89 -24.28 -9.66
N ILE A 501 10.84 -23.94 -10.54
CA ILE A 501 10.57 -23.67 -11.96
C ILE A 501 9.95 -24.91 -12.63
N SER A 502 10.52 -26.08 -12.38
CA SER A 502 9.99 -27.36 -12.87
C SER A 502 8.61 -27.67 -12.29
N SER A 503 8.33 -27.26 -11.05
CA SER A 503 7.02 -27.45 -10.43
C SER A 503 5.92 -26.59 -11.07
N ILE A 504 6.26 -25.38 -11.54
CA ILE A 504 5.35 -24.55 -12.35
C ILE A 504 5.10 -25.21 -13.71
N ASP A 505 6.17 -25.65 -14.36
CA ASP A 505 6.14 -26.26 -15.71
C ASP A 505 5.31 -27.56 -15.74
N GLN A 506 5.46 -28.38 -14.69
CA GLN A 506 4.76 -29.65 -14.48
C GLN A 506 3.38 -29.51 -13.83
N GLU A 507 2.87 -28.28 -13.64
CA GLU A 507 1.56 -28.00 -13.03
C GLU A 507 1.39 -28.58 -11.61
N LYS A 508 2.49 -28.74 -10.87
CA LYS A 508 2.46 -29.01 -9.42
C LYS A 508 2.17 -27.75 -8.63
N LEU A 509 2.70 -26.62 -9.11
CA LEU A 509 2.39 -25.28 -8.65
C LEU A 509 1.57 -24.55 -9.73
N VAL A 510 0.35 -24.16 -9.38
CA VAL A 510 -0.63 -23.62 -10.31
C VAL A 510 -1.11 -22.23 -9.89
N GLY A 511 -1.79 -21.55 -10.80
CA GLY A 511 -2.40 -20.24 -10.53
C GLY A 511 -3.48 -20.27 -9.44
N PRO A 512 -3.72 -19.16 -8.70
CA PRO A 512 -3.12 -17.84 -8.89
C PRO A 512 -1.62 -17.84 -8.58
N LEU A 513 -0.83 -17.37 -9.55
CA LEU A 513 0.63 -17.40 -9.53
C LEU A 513 1.15 -15.97 -9.64
N ARG A 514 2.10 -15.60 -8.77
CA ARG A 514 2.82 -14.33 -8.76
C ARG A 514 4.31 -14.60 -8.75
N LEU A 515 5.04 -13.92 -9.62
CA LEU A 515 6.50 -13.94 -9.68
C LEU A 515 6.97 -12.48 -9.61
N ALA A 516 7.66 -12.11 -8.53
CA ALA A 516 8.15 -10.75 -8.35
C ALA A 516 9.68 -10.75 -8.28
N THR A 517 10.30 -9.71 -8.85
CA THR A 517 11.74 -9.47 -8.79
C THR A 517 11.99 -7.99 -8.61
N VAL A 518 12.86 -7.65 -7.67
CA VAL A 518 13.33 -6.31 -7.38
C VAL A 518 14.84 -6.31 -7.54
N ALA A 519 15.35 -5.34 -8.29
CA ALA A 519 16.76 -5.07 -8.48
C ALA A 519 17.09 -3.73 -7.82
N ARG A 520 17.95 -3.75 -6.81
CA ARG A 520 18.45 -2.56 -6.11
C ARG A 520 19.86 -2.28 -6.59
N ILE A 521 20.08 -1.05 -7.07
CA ILE A 521 21.35 -0.61 -7.63
C ILE A 521 22.00 0.31 -6.60
N ASN A 522 23.19 -0.08 -6.15
CA ASN A 522 23.94 0.69 -5.17
C ASN A 522 24.71 1.85 -5.83
N ARG A 523 25.42 2.64 -5.01
CA ARG A 523 26.30 3.73 -5.45
C ARG A 523 27.30 3.28 -6.50
N ASP A 524 27.97 2.15 -6.27
CA ASP A 524 29.02 1.66 -7.17
C ASP A 524 28.45 1.20 -8.51
N GLY A 525 27.19 0.77 -8.54
CA GLY A 525 26.46 0.47 -9.75
C GLY A 525 26.20 1.69 -10.62
N MET A 526 25.86 2.82 -9.99
CA MET A 526 25.75 4.10 -10.68
C MET A 526 27.10 4.60 -11.18
N ILE A 527 28.16 4.45 -10.38
CA ILE A 527 29.53 4.81 -10.80
C ILE A 527 29.95 3.97 -12.01
N HIS A 528 29.65 2.67 -12.01
CA HIS A 528 29.92 1.79 -13.15
C HIS A 528 29.16 2.23 -14.39
N PHE A 529 27.85 2.48 -14.26
CA PHE A 529 27.00 2.92 -15.36
C PHE A 529 27.47 4.26 -15.97
N ASN A 530 27.84 5.23 -15.13
CA ASN A 530 28.33 6.54 -15.57
C ASN A 530 29.71 6.48 -16.26
N LYS A 531 30.50 5.45 -15.97
CA LYS A 531 31.81 5.19 -16.61
C LYS A 531 31.71 4.30 -17.84
N LEU A 532 30.54 3.74 -18.13
CA LEU A 532 30.34 2.87 -19.28
C LEU A 532 30.57 3.64 -20.58
N SER A 533 31.33 3.06 -21.52
CA SER A 533 31.51 3.67 -22.84
C SER A 533 30.18 3.70 -23.59
N SER A 534 30.01 4.71 -24.46
CA SER A 534 28.81 4.81 -25.29
C SER A 534 28.58 3.55 -26.13
N ASP A 535 29.66 2.93 -26.64
CA ASP A 535 29.58 1.72 -27.46
C ASP A 535 29.07 0.51 -26.66
N ASN A 536 29.59 0.30 -25.44
CA ASN A 536 29.16 -0.81 -24.58
C ASN A 536 27.69 -0.63 -24.15
N ALA A 537 27.29 0.60 -23.82
CA ALA A 537 25.90 0.88 -23.48
C ALA A 537 24.97 0.65 -24.68
N GLU A 538 25.36 1.11 -25.87
CA GLU A 538 24.58 0.89 -27.10
C GLU A 538 24.51 -0.60 -27.48
N GLU A 539 25.57 -1.38 -27.25
CA GLU A 539 25.53 -2.83 -27.41
C GLU A 539 24.47 -3.47 -26.48
N ILE A 540 24.49 -3.13 -25.19
CA ILE A 540 23.49 -3.63 -24.23
C ILE A 540 22.07 -3.23 -24.64
N ILE A 541 21.86 -1.99 -25.11
CA ILE A 541 20.58 -1.50 -25.60
C ILE A 541 20.14 -2.27 -26.86
N SER A 542 21.08 -2.62 -27.74
CA SER A 542 20.78 -3.39 -28.96
C SER A 542 20.26 -4.79 -28.63
N VAL A 543 20.86 -5.47 -27.65
CA VAL A 543 20.40 -6.78 -27.15
C VAL A 543 19.03 -6.65 -26.49
N ALA A 544 18.83 -5.63 -25.65
CA ALA A 544 17.54 -5.37 -25.00
C ALA A 544 16.40 -5.08 -26.00
N CYS A 545 16.73 -4.54 -27.17
CA CYS A 545 15.79 -4.30 -28.27
C CYS A 545 15.76 -5.42 -29.33
N HIS A 546 16.46 -6.54 -29.10
CA HIS A 546 16.55 -7.71 -29.98
C HIS A 546 17.04 -7.39 -31.41
N LEU A 547 18.02 -6.49 -31.55
CA LEU A 547 18.66 -6.18 -32.83
C LEU A 547 19.75 -7.19 -33.24
N ASP A 548 20.25 -7.97 -32.28
CA ASP A 548 21.32 -8.96 -32.42
C ASP A 548 20.83 -10.32 -32.95
N HIS A 549 19.53 -10.60 -32.86
CA HIS A 549 18.98 -11.89 -33.28
C HIS A 549 18.58 -11.94 -34.76
N ASP A 550 19.25 -12.83 -35.51
CA ASP A 550 18.99 -13.16 -36.91
C ASP A 550 17.74 -14.06 -37.06
N TYR A 551 16.56 -13.59 -36.62
CA TYR A 551 15.30 -14.33 -36.77
C TYR A 551 14.78 -14.25 -38.21
N ARG A 552 15.10 -15.29 -39.00
CA ARG A 552 14.73 -15.44 -40.42
C ARG A 552 13.23 -15.44 -40.75
N TRP A 553 12.31 -15.56 -39.79
CA TRP A 553 10.90 -15.90 -40.08
C TRP A 553 9.85 -14.80 -39.82
N TYR A 554 10.25 -13.57 -39.42
CA TYR A 554 9.31 -12.44 -39.24
C TYR A 554 9.93 -11.08 -39.59
N GLN A 555 10.64 -10.97 -40.72
CA GLN A 555 11.72 -9.99 -40.92
C GLN A 555 11.36 -8.51 -41.12
N PHE A 556 10.15 -8.10 -41.53
CA PHE A 556 9.90 -6.69 -41.87
C PHE A 556 9.26 -5.86 -40.74
N ILE A 557 8.19 -6.37 -40.10
CA ILE A 557 7.47 -5.62 -39.05
C ILE A 557 8.24 -5.62 -37.72
N SER A 558 8.99 -6.69 -37.43
CA SER A 558 9.78 -6.81 -36.21
C SER A 558 11.01 -5.90 -36.23
N LYS A 559 11.73 -5.83 -37.37
CA LYS A 559 12.96 -5.06 -37.52
C LYS A 559 12.73 -3.55 -37.38
N ALA A 560 11.68 -3.00 -38.00
CA ALA A 560 11.33 -1.60 -37.84
C ALA A 560 10.96 -1.24 -36.38
N ARG A 561 10.29 -2.16 -35.66
CA ARG A 561 9.99 -1.98 -34.24
C ARG A 561 11.25 -2.07 -33.37
N ALA A 562 12.16 -3.00 -33.67
CA ALA A 562 13.43 -3.16 -32.96
C ALA A 562 14.35 -1.94 -33.16
N HIS A 563 14.45 -1.40 -34.39
CA HIS A 563 15.19 -0.15 -34.63
C HIS A 563 14.56 1.03 -33.90
N LYS A 564 13.23 1.19 -33.97
CA LYS A 564 12.55 2.25 -33.23
C LYS A 564 12.74 2.12 -31.71
N CYS A 565 12.75 0.91 -31.18
CA CYS A 565 13.09 0.62 -29.79
C CYS A 565 14.49 1.12 -29.47
N PHE A 566 15.48 0.70 -30.27
CA PHE A 566 16.88 1.06 -30.08
C PHE A 566 17.10 2.57 -30.15
N ASP A 567 16.58 3.23 -31.19
CA ASP A 567 16.72 4.68 -31.37
C ASP A 567 16.13 5.43 -30.17
N ASN A 568 14.93 5.06 -29.71
CA ASN A 568 14.31 5.72 -28.55
C ASN A 568 15.15 5.56 -27.27
N VAL A 569 15.58 4.33 -26.95
CA VAL A 569 16.34 4.06 -25.72
C VAL A 569 17.73 4.70 -25.80
N ARG A 570 18.39 4.62 -26.97
CA ARG A 570 19.69 5.25 -27.22
C ARG A 570 19.62 6.76 -27.12
N ASP A 571 18.59 7.38 -27.68
CA ASP A 571 18.46 8.85 -27.65
C ASP A 571 18.24 9.36 -26.22
N ASP A 572 17.48 8.63 -25.40
CA ASP A 572 17.34 8.93 -23.98
C ASP A 572 18.67 8.76 -23.22
N TYR A 573 19.43 7.69 -23.51
CA TYR A 573 20.76 7.47 -22.95
C TYR A 573 21.75 8.59 -23.34
N ARG A 574 21.80 8.97 -24.62
CA ARG A 574 22.69 10.04 -25.11
C ARG A 574 22.36 11.39 -24.50
N LYS A 575 21.07 11.72 -24.30
CA LYS A 575 20.65 12.92 -23.55
C LYS A 575 21.21 12.91 -22.13
N TYR A 576 21.11 11.79 -21.43
CA TYR A 576 21.66 11.65 -20.08
C TYR A 576 23.18 11.80 -20.03
N VAL A 577 23.91 11.04 -20.84
CA VAL A 577 25.39 11.06 -20.84
C VAL A 577 25.96 12.40 -21.30
N SER A 578 25.32 13.04 -22.28
CA SER A 578 25.74 14.39 -22.70
C SER A 578 25.60 15.42 -21.58
N TYR A 579 24.62 15.26 -20.70
CA TYR A 579 24.46 16.11 -19.51
C TYR A 579 25.61 15.89 -18.52
N ILE A 580 25.87 14.64 -18.14
CA ILE A 580 26.96 14.30 -17.19
C ILE A 580 28.31 14.80 -17.72
N LYS A 581 28.61 14.58 -19.00
CA LYS A 581 29.88 15.04 -19.60
C LYS A 581 30.04 16.55 -19.59
N LYS A 582 28.94 17.30 -19.65
CA LYS A 582 28.95 18.77 -19.70
C LYS A 582 29.01 19.41 -18.31
N TYR A 583 28.30 18.84 -17.34
CA TYR A 583 28.07 19.47 -16.04
C TYR A 583 28.70 18.74 -14.86
N HIS A 584 29.20 17.51 -15.03
CA HIS A 584 29.68 16.65 -13.94
C HIS A 584 28.65 16.45 -12.82
N GLU A 585 27.36 16.48 -13.18
CA GLU A 585 26.21 16.32 -12.30
C GLU A 585 25.26 15.30 -12.93
N ILE A 586 24.49 14.59 -12.11
CA ILE A 586 23.52 13.59 -12.55
C ILE A 586 22.17 14.28 -12.75
N ALA A 587 21.72 14.40 -14.00
CA ALA A 587 20.38 14.88 -14.31
C ALA A 587 19.34 13.76 -14.14
N LEU A 588 18.46 13.93 -13.15
CA LEU A 588 17.54 12.88 -12.72
C LEU A 588 16.43 12.59 -13.73
N PHE A 589 15.90 13.59 -14.45
CA PHE A 589 14.86 13.32 -15.46
C PHE A 589 15.39 12.64 -16.72
N PRO A 590 16.53 13.04 -17.32
CA PRO A 590 17.16 12.27 -18.39
C PRO A 590 17.47 10.83 -17.96
N LEU A 591 18.00 10.62 -16.76
CA LEU A 591 18.25 9.29 -16.20
C LEU A 591 16.95 8.48 -16.11
N LYS A 592 15.92 9.04 -15.47
CA LYS A 592 14.59 8.42 -15.35
C LYS A 592 14.02 8.00 -16.70
N ASN A 593 14.08 8.87 -17.70
CA ASN A 593 13.54 8.59 -19.03
C ASN A 593 14.27 7.41 -19.67
N PHE A 594 15.61 7.38 -19.61
CA PHE A 594 16.40 6.25 -20.06
C PHE A 594 16.01 4.96 -19.33
N LEU A 595 15.94 4.97 -18.00
CA LEU A 595 15.58 3.79 -17.20
C LEU A 595 14.19 3.28 -17.55
N ILE A 596 13.20 4.17 -17.73
CA ILE A 596 11.83 3.81 -18.15
C ILE A 596 11.85 3.15 -19.52
N SER A 597 12.56 3.74 -20.48
CA SER A 597 12.67 3.22 -21.84
C SER A 597 13.37 1.85 -21.84
N PHE A 598 14.47 1.71 -21.08
CA PHE A 598 15.23 0.47 -20.96
C PHE A 598 14.45 -0.64 -20.20
N ASN A 599 13.82 -0.34 -19.06
CA ASN A 599 13.04 -1.33 -18.31
C ASN A 599 11.81 -1.79 -19.11
N LYS A 600 11.28 -0.97 -20.04
CA LYS A 600 10.21 -1.37 -20.96
C LYS A 600 10.66 -2.40 -22.01
N THR A 601 11.96 -2.52 -22.27
CA THR A 601 12.49 -3.35 -23.36
C THR A 601 13.29 -4.54 -22.83
N SER A 602 14.09 -4.34 -21.78
CA SER A 602 14.86 -5.39 -21.10
C SER A 602 14.00 -6.60 -20.76
N ASP A 603 14.48 -7.79 -21.07
CA ASP A 603 13.77 -9.05 -20.85
C ASP A 603 14.50 -10.00 -19.89
N SER A 604 15.60 -9.56 -19.26
CA SER A 604 16.37 -10.36 -18.32
C SER A 604 17.09 -9.53 -17.27
N LYS A 605 17.35 -10.13 -16.10
CA LYS A 605 18.19 -9.54 -15.05
C LYS A 605 19.65 -9.36 -15.47
N GLU A 606 20.13 -10.19 -16.40
CA GLU A 606 21.53 -10.15 -16.87
C GLU A 606 21.84 -8.85 -17.63
N LEU A 607 20.85 -8.26 -18.31
CA LEU A 607 21.02 -6.95 -18.93
C LEU A 607 21.22 -5.83 -17.89
N LEU A 608 20.56 -5.93 -16.72
CA LEU A 608 20.79 -4.99 -15.61
C LEU A 608 22.18 -5.17 -15.01
N LYS A 609 22.64 -6.42 -14.84
CA LYS A 609 24.01 -6.72 -14.39
C LYS A 609 25.07 -6.19 -15.35
N LYS A 610 24.83 -6.25 -16.67
CA LYS A 610 25.75 -5.65 -17.66
C LYS A 610 25.77 -4.12 -17.59
N LEU A 611 24.62 -3.50 -17.30
CA LEU A 611 24.47 -2.04 -17.28
C LEU A 611 25.09 -1.40 -16.03
N PHE A 612 24.93 -2.04 -14.87
CA PHE A 612 25.34 -1.51 -13.57
C PHE A 612 26.55 -2.26 -12.95
N GLY A 613 26.98 -3.37 -13.55
CA GLY A 613 28.02 -4.24 -13.00
C GLY A 613 27.42 -5.34 -12.12
N ALA A 614 27.84 -6.59 -12.35
CA ALA A 614 27.22 -7.77 -11.74
C ALA A 614 27.27 -7.79 -10.20
N ASN A 615 28.32 -7.20 -9.60
CA ASN A 615 28.50 -7.15 -8.15
C ASN A 615 27.81 -5.95 -7.49
N ASN A 616 27.20 -5.07 -8.28
CA ASN A 616 26.65 -3.79 -7.82
C ASN A 616 25.12 -3.75 -7.86
N VAL A 617 24.49 -4.90 -8.12
CA VAL A 617 23.04 -5.05 -8.17
C VAL A 617 22.63 -6.18 -7.25
N PHE A 618 21.79 -5.84 -6.27
CA PHE A 618 21.14 -6.81 -5.40
C PHE A 618 19.78 -7.18 -5.97
N PHE A 619 19.55 -8.46 -6.22
CA PHE A 619 18.26 -8.98 -6.65
C PHE A 619 17.57 -9.68 -5.48
N ASN A 620 16.29 -9.42 -5.29
CA ASN A 620 15.44 -10.21 -4.40
C ASN A 620 14.02 -10.32 -4.94
N GLY A 621 13.23 -11.25 -4.41
CA GLY A 621 11.86 -11.41 -4.82
C GLY A 621 11.19 -12.65 -4.26
N SER A 622 10.03 -12.97 -4.81
CA SER A 622 9.22 -14.10 -4.36
C SER A 622 8.45 -14.75 -5.49
N VAL A 623 8.04 -15.99 -5.24
CA VAL A 623 7.09 -16.75 -6.03
C VAL A 623 5.98 -17.28 -5.15
N ASN A 624 4.76 -16.86 -5.48
CA ASN A 624 3.56 -17.27 -4.80
C ASN A 624 2.71 -18.09 -5.77
N GLY A 625 2.12 -19.17 -5.30
CA GLY A 625 1.24 -20.03 -6.10
C GLY A 625 0.31 -20.88 -5.25
N VAL A 626 -0.47 -21.73 -5.90
CA VAL A 626 -1.35 -22.70 -5.25
C VAL A 626 -0.99 -24.10 -5.67
N GLN A 627 -1.05 -25.05 -4.75
CA GLN A 627 -0.77 -26.46 -5.06
C GLN A 627 -1.95 -27.09 -5.80
N ALA A 628 -1.66 -27.87 -6.83
CA ALA A 628 -2.72 -28.47 -7.66
C ALA A 628 -3.62 -29.46 -6.89
N ASN A 629 -3.06 -30.23 -5.95
CA ASN A 629 -3.77 -31.35 -5.32
C ASN A 629 -4.59 -30.96 -4.07
N ASN A 630 -4.06 -30.06 -3.24
CA ASN A 630 -4.65 -29.71 -1.94
C ASN A 630 -5.06 -28.24 -1.83
N HIS A 631 -4.84 -27.45 -2.88
CA HIS A 631 -5.11 -26.01 -2.90
C HIS A 631 -4.43 -25.20 -1.79
N GLY A 632 -3.37 -25.74 -1.17
CA GLY A 632 -2.55 -25.00 -0.21
C GLY A 632 -1.79 -23.87 -0.90
N SER A 633 -1.65 -22.74 -0.20
CA SER A 633 -0.78 -21.65 -0.63
C SER A 633 0.68 -22.11 -0.60
N PHE A 634 1.47 -21.60 -1.54
CA PHE A 634 2.91 -21.80 -1.62
C PHE A 634 3.59 -20.46 -1.81
N VAL A 635 4.65 -20.21 -1.06
CA VAL A 635 5.50 -19.03 -1.18
C VAL A 635 6.95 -19.45 -1.09
N ASN A 636 7.79 -18.95 -2.01
CA ASN A 636 9.24 -19.12 -1.99
C ASN A 636 9.93 -17.80 -2.25
N TYR A 637 10.90 -17.44 -1.40
CA TYR A 637 11.69 -16.22 -1.52
C TYR A 637 13.08 -16.51 -2.08
N PHE A 638 13.67 -15.53 -2.77
CA PHE A 638 15.02 -15.63 -3.30
C PHE A 638 15.78 -14.30 -3.18
N SER A 639 17.10 -14.38 -3.15
CA SER A 639 18.02 -13.25 -3.24
C SER A 639 19.32 -13.62 -3.96
N GLU A 640 20.02 -12.62 -4.52
CA GLU A 640 21.34 -12.72 -5.16
C GLU A 640 22.08 -11.37 -5.09
N GLY A 641 23.38 -11.41 -4.77
CA GLY A 641 24.22 -10.22 -4.63
C GLY A 641 24.37 -9.76 -3.17
N THR A 642 25.05 -8.63 -2.97
CA THR A 642 25.29 -8.03 -1.65
C THR A 642 24.24 -6.96 -1.37
N PHE A 643 23.59 -7.02 -0.21
CA PHE A 643 22.61 -6.02 0.20
C PHE A 643 23.28 -4.85 0.93
N ASP A 644 23.26 -3.67 0.32
CA ASP A 644 23.89 -2.45 0.87
C ASP A 644 22.87 -1.44 1.45
N GLY A 645 21.63 -1.88 1.67
CA GLY A 645 20.56 -1.05 2.25
C GLY A 645 19.33 -0.87 1.36
N LEU A 646 18.31 -0.20 1.92
CA LEU A 646 16.99 -0.03 1.29
C LEU A 646 16.88 1.22 0.41
N GLY A 647 17.74 2.21 0.65
CA GLY A 647 17.70 3.51 -0.02
C GLY A 647 18.45 4.56 0.79
N ILE A 648 18.59 5.76 0.23
CA ILE A 648 19.33 6.85 0.89
C ILE A 648 18.59 7.42 2.10
N VAL A 649 17.26 7.32 2.13
CA VAL A 649 16.43 7.80 3.25
C VAL A 649 16.66 6.89 4.46
N ASP A 650 16.56 5.59 4.24
CA ASP A 650 16.77 4.60 5.30
C ASP A 650 18.23 4.56 5.77
N ASN A 651 19.20 4.75 4.85
CA ASN A 651 20.60 4.89 5.23
C ASN A 651 20.82 6.13 6.11
N TYR A 652 20.23 7.29 5.75
CA TYR A 652 20.32 8.49 6.59
C TYR A 652 19.67 8.30 7.96
N ARG A 653 18.52 7.65 8.03
CA ARG A 653 17.86 7.32 9.29
C ARG A 653 18.78 6.49 10.20
N ARG A 654 19.39 5.44 9.65
CA ARG A 654 20.34 4.59 10.37
C ARG A 654 21.59 5.36 10.82
N GLU A 655 22.20 6.12 9.91
CA GLU A 655 23.41 6.91 10.19
C GLU A 655 23.19 7.97 11.27
N THR A 656 22.03 8.63 11.24
CA THR A 656 21.70 9.66 12.22
C THR A 656 21.13 9.10 13.51
N SER A 657 21.01 7.78 13.64
CA SER A 657 20.28 7.15 14.75
C SER A 657 18.88 7.73 14.89
N GLU A 658 18.21 8.02 13.77
CA GLU A 658 16.75 8.11 13.77
C GLU A 658 16.22 6.71 14.05
N ARG A 659 15.99 6.55 15.34
CA ARG A 659 15.42 5.38 15.96
C ARG A 659 13.92 5.45 15.72
N THR A 660 13.52 5.11 14.51
CA THR A 660 12.11 4.78 14.27
C THR A 660 11.80 3.57 15.14
N PRO A 661 10.54 3.41 15.61
CA PRO A 661 10.10 2.11 16.07
C PRO A 661 10.56 1.05 15.07
N ALA A 662 11.15 -0.06 15.54
CA ALA A 662 11.75 -1.05 14.66
C ALA A 662 10.81 -1.25 13.48
N SER A 663 11.32 -1.00 12.27
CA SER A 663 10.64 -1.43 11.07
C SER A 663 10.73 -2.94 11.13
N ILE A 664 9.83 -3.56 11.89
CA ILE A 664 9.41 -4.92 11.64
C ILE A 664 9.01 -4.84 10.19
N ALA A 665 9.90 -5.32 9.32
CA ALA A 665 9.66 -5.33 7.90
C ALA A 665 8.51 -6.31 7.71
N ILE A 666 7.28 -5.82 7.88
CA ILE A 666 6.09 -6.57 7.53
C ILE A 666 6.22 -6.69 6.02
N ILE A 667 6.58 -7.90 5.58
CA ILE A 667 6.47 -8.30 4.19
C ILE A 667 4.96 -8.33 3.91
N GLU A 668 4.38 -7.17 3.58
CA GLU A 668 3.04 -7.11 2.97
C GLU A 668 3.10 -7.59 1.52
#